data_AF-A0A810QDF5-F1
#
_entry.id   AF-A0A810QDF5-F1
#
_cell.length_a   1.000
_cell.length_b   1.000
_cell.length_c   1.000
_cell.angle_alpha   90.00
_cell.angle_beta   90.00
_cell.angle_gamma   90.00
#
_symmetry.space_group_name_H-M   'P 1'
#
loop_
_entity.id
_entity.type
_entity.pdbx_description
1 polymer ?
#
loop_
_entity_poly.entity_id
_entity_poly.type
_entity_poly.pdbx_seq_one_letter_code
_entity_poly.pdbx_strand_id
1 'polypeptide(L)'
;MKAIPLFSLELRRLLLSRLTWLIALLTLLSPLAGLTLYKPASAGTMLSMYLANPALAGGAAGGVLFGLLAVFELDRANRCRVDVLVDAAVSPLRMALVRLLALMSGAALTLCLAMLVWLPVSRGLIGAVFDGAEYLLAYALFMGLALPLGILAASSAYQFARRVDLSLVALAVFAGLSLSVWADDWQLCWLNPCVWALSDDFSNFRIFRSVAWMRLTWLAALTGVWVLSWLCIRQYGKGLLGSLARSVRRVYRPVIALALLACSGTAYAAQPMVDQSNPDQTVMSFYDLPYLDGVVCSGRAAQVFPDTAAGTVSGRASYQFHNTSGREQTVAFGVNPGYEVSSVQANGRDIPFSVGEYQEYNEAMLKAHIPADEDVELVVEYGGFPREDRNISVMQGGAEISDEYLCLENAALSPRLFNVLPDEGMWPTTIEITLPGSMTAIPFGASRAEAVTEHQDGTITWRYEDNGTGGILYAGDYIREDIQAGGIAIELYYGRKHQTVMEAAGAADAVRTVAGYCTEHYGPLSFEAGGTLKLIQSRVAGGGYASDGASLLDEADFTAVNLSDDGKGAVPGEVMIHELVHQWWGLGNMFDVAAGPWSAEGLTVYTTYRIVKDLYDEDYAQKNYVESWRQAVDDYNLNFYVRNPEYLAALPEEQRLEITGSLAFVRQYCEMPLKILKAEELVGGEEAMDRILHDLFNRELDPMYPYLTYQDFLSACGLTEEDLDLA
;
A
#
# COMPACT_ATOMS: atom_id res chain seq x y z
N MET A 1 -16.32 44.78 -22.60
CA MET A 1 -17.10 43.52 -22.73
C MET A 1 -17.26 42.87 -21.36
N LYS A 2 -18.43 42.28 -21.06
CA LYS A 2 -18.66 41.49 -19.84
C LYS A 2 -17.87 40.17 -19.90
N ALA A 3 -17.48 39.60 -18.77
CA ALA A 3 -16.60 38.42 -18.71
C ALA A 3 -17.23 37.12 -19.26
N ILE A 4 -18.52 36.92 -19.03
CA ILE A 4 -19.29 35.73 -19.45
C ILE A 4 -19.28 35.53 -20.98
N PRO A 5 -19.68 36.52 -21.82
CA PRO A 5 -19.66 36.33 -23.27
C PRO A 5 -18.24 36.16 -23.84
N LEU A 6 -17.22 36.73 -23.19
CA LEU A 6 -15.81 36.51 -23.57
C LEU A 6 -15.38 35.05 -23.32
N PHE A 7 -15.78 34.48 -22.19
CA PHE A 7 -15.50 33.09 -21.86
C PHE A 7 -16.16 32.14 -22.85
N SER A 8 -17.46 32.31 -23.15
CA SER A 8 -18.15 31.44 -24.11
C SER A 8 -17.52 31.48 -25.51
N LEU A 9 -17.06 32.66 -25.95
CA LEU A 9 -16.35 32.80 -27.23
C LEU A 9 -14.99 32.10 -27.21
N GLU A 10 -14.22 32.27 -26.14
CA GLU A 10 -12.90 31.67 -26.02
C GLU A 10 -12.96 30.14 -25.87
N LEU A 11 -13.93 29.62 -25.12
CA LEU A 11 -14.18 28.19 -25.00
C LEU A 11 -14.62 27.59 -26.34
N ARG A 12 -15.59 28.21 -27.02
CA ARG A 12 -16.02 27.73 -28.35
C ARG A 12 -14.85 27.71 -29.32
N ARG A 13 -13.99 28.74 -29.29
CA ARG A 13 -12.80 28.80 -30.12
C ARG A 13 -11.81 27.67 -29.80
N LEU A 14 -11.55 27.43 -28.51
CA LEU A 14 -10.69 26.34 -28.07
C LEU A 14 -11.21 24.98 -28.60
N LEU A 15 -12.51 24.73 -28.46
CA LEU A 15 -13.17 23.51 -28.94
C LEU A 15 -13.24 23.39 -30.48
N LEU A 16 -12.98 24.46 -31.23
CA LEU A 16 -12.84 24.40 -32.69
C LEU A 16 -11.38 24.20 -33.14
N SER A 17 -10.42 24.24 -32.22
CA SER A 17 -9.01 24.08 -32.51
C SER A 17 -8.66 22.61 -32.77
N ARG A 18 -8.00 22.32 -33.89
CA ARG A 18 -7.49 20.98 -34.20
C ARG A 18 -6.47 20.51 -33.18
N LEU A 19 -5.65 21.43 -32.65
CA LEU A 19 -4.65 21.11 -31.63
C LEU A 19 -5.33 20.64 -30.33
N THR A 20 -6.42 21.30 -29.93
CA THR A 20 -7.19 20.89 -28.74
C THR A 20 -7.75 19.49 -28.90
N TRP A 21 -8.33 19.15 -30.05
CA TRP A 21 -8.83 17.79 -30.30
C TRP A 21 -7.72 16.74 -30.36
N LEU A 22 -6.55 17.08 -30.92
CA LEU A 22 -5.39 16.19 -30.90
C LEU A 22 -4.94 15.92 -29.46
N ILE A 23 -4.79 16.97 -28.64
CA ILE A 23 -4.42 16.85 -27.23
C ILE A 23 -5.46 16.04 -26.44
N ALA A 24 -6.75 16.30 -26.67
CA ALA A 24 -7.83 15.56 -26.06
C ALA A 24 -7.81 14.07 -26.45
N LEU A 25 -7.57 13.77 -27.73
CA LEU A 25 -7.46 12.39 -28.22
C LEU A 25 -6.24 11.66 -27.63
N LEU A 26 -5.08 12.32 -27.59
CA LEU A 26 -3.88 11.72 -26.98
C LEU A 26 -4.07 11.48 -25.48
N THR A 27 -4.73 12.39 -24.77
CA THR A 27 -5.07 12.24 -23.35
C THR A 27 -6.12 11.14 -23.12
N LEU A 28 -7.04 10.95 -24.08
CA LEU A 28 -8.02 9.86 -24.06
C LEU A 28 -7.35 8.49 -24.21
N LEU A 29 -6.30 8.41 -25.04
CA LEU A 29 -5.57 7.18 -25.33
C LEU A 29 -4.46 6.86 -24.32
N SER A 30 -3.96 7.86 -23.57
CA SER A 30 -2.84 7.65 -22.64
C SER A 30 -3.03 6.59 -21.56
N PRO A 31 -4.24 6.27 -21.06
CA PRO A 31 -4.38 5.16 -20.12
C PRO A 31 -3.96 3.79 -20.70
N LEU A 32 -3.86 3.63 -22.03
CA LEU A 32 -3.28 2.43 -22.67
C LEU A 32 -1.82 2.21 -22.25
N ALA A 33 -1.06 3.29 -22.01
CA ALA A 33 0.32 3.17 -21.53
C ALA A 33 0.37 2.55 -20.13
N GLY A 34 -0.68 2.71 -19.32
CA GLY A 34 -0.81 2.09 -18.01
C GLY A 34 -1.00 0.57 -18.04
N LEU A 35 -1.35 0.00 -19.20
CA LEU A 35 -1.49 -1.44 -19.35
C LEU A 35 -0.17 -2.13 -19.73
N THR A 36 0.81 -1.38 -20.26
CA THR A 36 1.98 -1.97 -20.92
C THR A 36 3.31 -1.31 -20.60
N LEU A 37 3.36 0.02 -20.51
CA LEU A 37 4.61 0.79 -20.46
C LEU A 37 4.87 1.47 -19.12
N TYR A 38 3.83 2.08 -18.51
CA TYR A 38 3.97 2.87 -17.29
C TYR A 38 3.11 2.30 -16.19
N LYS A 39 3.70 1.42 -15.37
CA LYS A 39 3.01 0.65 -14.33
C LYS A 39 3.60 0.95 -12.93
N PRO A 40 3.42 2.17 -12.40
CA PRO A 40 3.94 2.54 -11.08
C PRO A 40 3.29 1.80 -9.91
N ALA A 41 2.04 1.35 -10.04
CA ALA A 41 1.42 0.45 -9.08
C ALA A 41 1.89 -0.99 -9.37
N SER A 42 2.68 -1.54 -8.46
CA SER A 42 3.39 -2.81 -8.62
C SER A 42 2.61 -4.02 -8.10
N ALA A 43 1.58 -3.81 -7.29
CA ALA A 43 0.79 -4.90 -6.73
C ALA A 43 -0.02 -5.66 -7.80
N GLY A 44 -0.12 -6.98 -7.64
CA GLY A 44 -0.80 -7.91 -8.56
C GLY A 44 -2.34 -7.88 -8.54
N THR A 45 -2.96 -6.91 -7.86
CA THR A 45 -4.42 -6.73 -7.83
C THR A 45 -5.00 -6.24 -9.15
N MET A 46 -6.26 -6.60 -9.41
CA MET A 46 -7.00 -6.17 -10.60
C MET A 46 -7.18 -4.65 -10.65
N LEU A 47 -7.46 -4.01 -9.51
CA LEU A 47 -7.55 -2.55 -9.43
C LEU A 47 -6.21 -1.86 -9.65
N SER A 48 -5.09 -2.39 -9.14
CA SER A 48 -3.78 -1.80 -9.44
C SER A 48 -3.45 -1.88 -10.93
N MET A 49 -3.63 -3.05 -11.54
CA MET A 49 -3.28 -3.31 -12.93
C MET A 49 -4.19 -2.59 -13.92
N TYR A 50 -5.51 -2.59 -13.68
CA TYR A 50 -6.51 -2.18 -14.68
C TYR A 50 -7.29 -0.91 -14.31
N LEU A 51 -7.08 -0.34 -13.12
CA LEU A 51 -7.61 0.97 -12.73
C LEU A 51 -6.50 1.98 -12.40
N ALA A 52 -5.65 1.69 -11.41
CA ALA A 52 -4.63 2.61 -10.92
C ALA A 52 -3.61 2.95 -12.02
N ASN A 53 -2.95 1.94 -12.60
CA ASN A 53 -1.92 2.16 -13.62
C ASN A 53 -2.46 2.92 -14.86
N PRO A 54 -3.62 2.55 -15.44
CA PRO A 54 -4.25 3.36 -16.50
C PRO A 54 -4.54 4.82 -16.09
N ALA A 55 -5.10 5.05 -14.91
CA ALA A 55 -5.42 6.41 -14.44
C ALA A 55 -4.14 7.24 -14.16
N LEU A 56 -3.09 6.63 -13.60
CA LEU A 56 -1.79 7.26 -13.35
C LEU A 56 -1.09 7.63 -14.66
N ALA A 57 -1.03 6.71 -15.62
CA ALA A 57 -0.51 6.98 -16.96
C ALA A 57 -1.30 8.09 -17.67
N GLY A 58 -2.63 8.05 -17.55
CA GLY A 58 -3.52 9.11 -18.04
C GLY A 58 -3.24 10.47 -17.41
N GLY A 59 -2.98 10.51 -16.11
CA GLY A 59 -2.61 11.72 -15.38
C GLY A 59 -1.25 12.28 -15.77
N ALA A 60 -0.23 11.42 -15.85
CA ALA A 60 1.12 11.82 -16.22
C ALA A 60 1.17 12.40 -17.64
N ALA A 61 0.63 11.68 -18.62
CA ALA A 61 0.57 12.15 -20.00
C ALA A 61 -0.38 13.35 -20.15
N GLY A 62 -1.59 13.28 -19.57
CA GLY A 62 -2.60 14.33 -19.64
C GLY A 62 -2.14 15.66 -19.04
N GLY A 63 -1.47 15.63 -17.88
CA GLY A 63 -0.88 16.81 -17.24
C GLY A 63 0.14 17.50 -18.15
N VAL A 64 1.05 16.74 -18.77
CA VAL A 64 2.02 17.28 -19.72
C VAL A 64 1.33 17.83 -20.97
N LEU A 65 0.44 17.05 -21.60
CA LEU A 65 -0.26 17.41 -22.83
C LEU A 65 -1.11 18.68 -22.68
N PHE A 66 -1.85 18.82 -21.58
CA PHE A 66 -2.61 20.04 -21.29
C PHE A 66 -1.71 21.22 -20.90
N GLY A 67 -0.55 20.97 -20.29
CA GLY A 67 0.49 21.97 -20.13
C GLY A 67 1.02 22.50 -21.48
N LEU A 68 1.30 21.60 -22.44
CA LEU A 68 1.70 21.97 -23.80
C LEU A 68 0.62 22.82 -24.48
N LEU A 69 -0.64 22.37 -24.42
CA LEU A 69 -1.79 23.10 -24.97
C LEU A 69 -1.87 24.52 -24.38
N ALA A 70 -1.67 24.67 -23.07
CA ALA A 70 -1.69 25.96 -22.40
C ALA A 70 -0.62 26.91 -22.96
N VAL A 71 0.63 26.45 -23.16
CA VAL A 71 1.70 27.28 -23.74
C VAL A 71 1.32 27.75 -25.16
N PHE A 72 0.87 26.82 -26.01
CA PHE A 72 0.50 27.14 -27.40
C PHE A 72 -0.69 28.10 -27.50
N GLU A 73 -1.71 27.91 -26.66
CA GLU A 73 -2.90 28.76 -26.64
C GLU A 73 -2.62 30.17 -26.10
N LEU A 74 -1.73 30.29 -25.11
CA LEU A 74 -1.29 31.58 -24.59
C LEU A 74 -0.41 32.34 -25.59
N ASP A 75 0.42 31.64 -26.35
CA ASP A 75 1.34 32.23 -27.33
C ASP A 75 0.69 32.67 -28.64
N ARG A 76 -0.44 32.07 -28.99
CA ARG A 76 -1.16 32.30 -30.26
C ARG A 76 -1.26 33.77 -30.68
N ALA A 77 -1.64 34.68 -29.78
CA ALA A 77 -1.81 36.10 -30.12
C ALA A 77 -0.46 36.79 -30.43
N ASN A 78 0.60 36.41 -29.71
CA ASN A 78 1.96 36.92 -29.92
C ASN A 78 2.54 36.36 -31.23
N ARG A 79 2.39 35.05 -31.46
CA ARG A 79 2.79 34.37 -32.69
C ARG A 79 2.16 34.97 -33.95
N CYS A 80 0.87 35.30 -33.88
CA CYS A 80 0.14 35.94 -34.97
C CYS A 80 0.33 37.47 -35.03
N ARG A 81 1.12 38.08 -34.13
CA ARG A 81 1.35 39.53 -34.03
C ARG A 81 0.08 40.37 -33.92
N VAL A 82 -0.94 39.81 -33.26
CA VAL A 82 -2.24 40.47 -33.01
C VAL A 82 -2.43 40.84 -31.54
N ASP A 83 -1.43 40.60 -30.70
CA ASP A 83 -1.44 40.89 -29.27
C ASP A 83 -1.75 42.38 -28.99
N VAL A 84 -1.17 43.30 -29.75
CA VAL A 84 -1.44 44.74 -29.63
C VAL A 84 -2.91 45.08 -29.90
N LEU A 85 -3.54 44.42 -30.88
CA LEU A 85 -4.95 44.64 -31.23
C LEU A 85 -5.89 44.06 -30.15
N VAL A 86 -5.56 42.87 -29.65
CA VAL A 86 -6.35 42.18 -28.61
C VAL A 86 -6.26 42.94 -27.27
N ASP A 87 -5.05 43.37 -26.89
CA ASP A 87 -4.79 44.07 -25.63
C ASP A 87 -5.43 45.47 -25.59
N ALA A 88 -5.68 46.07 -26.77
CA ALA A 88 -6.43 47.31 -26.90
C ALA A 88 -7.94 47.11 -26.69
N ALA A 89 -8.50 45.97 -27.12
CA ALA A 89 -9.93 45.67 -27.01
C ALA A 89 -10.31 45.08 -25.64
N VAL A 90 -9.44 44.27 -25.04
CA VAL A 90 -9.68 43.58 -23.77
C VAL A 90 -8.43 43.63 -22.91
N SER A 91 -8.59 43.90 -21.61
CA SER A 91 -7.47 43.91 -20.67
C SER A 91 -6.70 42.57 -20.68
N PRO A 92 -5.35 42.58 -20.78
CA PRO A 92 -4.53 41.36 -20.78
C PRO A 92 -4.78 40.47 -19.57
N LEU A 93 -4.98 41.08 -18.39
CA LEU A 93 -5.29 40.36 -17.15
C LEU A 93 -6.64 39.63 -17.22
N ARG A 94 -7.65 40.24 -17.84
CA ARG A 94 -8.97 39.60 -17.99
C ARG A 94 -8.91 38.47 -19.02
N MET A 95 -8.17 38.68 -20.12
CA MET A 95 -8.00 37.66 -21.15
C MET A 95 -7.25 36.44 -20.61
N ALA A 96 -6.23 36.62 -19.77
CA ALA A 96 -5.52 35.52 -19.12
C ALA A 96 -6.44 34.65 -18.23
N LEU A 97 -7.31 35.28 -17.43
CA LEU A 97 -8.32 34.56 -16.64
C LEU A 97 -9.30 33.80 -17.54
N VAL A 98 -9.81 34.43 -18.59
CA VAL A 98 -10.74 33.80 -19.54
C VAL A 98 -10.11 32.59 -20.24
N ARG A 99 -8.85 32.69 -20.66
CA ARG A 99 -8.09 31.59 -21.27
C ARG A 99 -7.86 30.45 -20.30
N LEU A 100 -7.47 30.76 -19.05
CA LEU A 100 -7.31 29.75 -18.00
C LEU A 100 -8.62 28.98 -17.83
N LEU A 101 -9.74 29.66 -17.63
CA LEU A 101 -11.05 29.01 -17.46
C LEU A 101 -11.42 28.17 -18.68
N ALA A 102 -11.16 28.64 -19.90
CA ALA A 102 -11.45 27.88 -21.11
C ALA A 102 -10.61 26.59 -21.19
N LEU A 103 -9.32 26.66 -20.85
CA LEU A 103 -8.43 25.48 -20.77
C LEU A 103 -8.90 24.50 -19.68
N MET A 104 -9.29 25.00 -18.51
CA MET A 104 -9.82 24.16 -17.42
C MET A 104 -11.12 23.45 -17.83
N SER A 105 -12.03 24.14 -18.52
CA SER A 105 -13.23 23.50 -19.07
C SER A 105 -12.91 22.47 -20.14
N GLY A 106 -11.92 22.73 -21.00
CA GLY A 106 -11.43 21.76 -21.97
C GLY A 106 -10.89 20.49 -21.29
N ALA A 107 -10.07 20.65 -20.25
CA ALA A 107 -9.55 19.54 -19.44
C ALA A 107 -10.67 18.73 -18.78
N ALA A 108 -11.65 19.40 -18.16
CA ALA A 108 -12.78 18.72 -17.53
C ALA A 108 -13.62 17.92 -18.56
N LEU A 109 -13.87 18.49 -19.74
CA LEU A 109 -14.58 17.77 -20.82
C LEU A 109 -13.79 16.55 -21.30
N THR A 110 -12.47 16.67 -21.47
CA THR A 110 -11.61 15.54 -21.85
C THR A 110 -11.58 14.46 -20.76
N LEU A 111 -11.55 14.83 -19.48
CA LEU A 111 -11.65 13.88 -18.38
C LEU A 111 -12.99 13.13 -18.42
N CYS A 112 -14.12 13.83 -18.58
CA CYS A 112 -15.42 13.17 -18.69
C CYS A 112 -15.46 12.20 -19.87
N LEU A 113 -14.89 12.57 -21.02
CA LEU A 113 -14.79 11.66 -22.17
C LEU A 113 -13.88 10.46 -21.90
N ALA A 114 -12.75 10.66 -21.23
CA ALA A 114 -11.86 9.58 -20.80
C ALA A 114 -12.60 8.59 -19.89
N MET A 115 -13.31 9.10 -18.88
CA MET A 115 -14.09 8.26 -17.99
C MET A 115 -15.20 7.49 -18.73
N LEU A 116 -15.89 8.12 -19.68
CA LEU A 116 -16.93 7.43 -20.46
C LEU A 116 -16.37 6.32 -21.35
N VAL A 117 -15.21 6.53 -21.96
CA VAL A 117 -14.57 5.55 -22.86
C VAL A 117 -13.95 4.40 -22.09
N TRP A 118 -13.32 4.68 -20.95
CA TRP A 118 -12.61 3.69 -20.17
C TRP A 118 -13.49 2.91 -19.20
N LEU A 119 -14.65 3.43 -18.80
CA LEU A 119 -15.58 2.71 -17.93
C LEU A 119 -15.90 1.29 -18.40
N PRO A 120 -16.32 1.03 -19.66
CA PRO A 120 -16.58 -0.34 -20.10
C PRO A 120 -15.31 -1.21 -20.17
N VAL A 121 -14.15 -0.61 -20.43
CA VAL A 121 -12.86 -1.33 -20.51
C VAL A 121 -12.42 -1.76 -19.11
N SER A 122 -12.35 -0.82 -18.17
CA SER A 122 -12.00 -1.10 -16.77
C SER A 122 -12.97 -2.10 -16.15
N ARG A 123 -14.29 -1.92 -16.35
CA ARG A 123 -15.28 -2.89 -15.85
C ARG A 123 -15.08 -4.29 -16.44
N GLY A 124 -14.76 -4.38 -17.73
CA GLY A 124 -14.54 -5.67 -18.40
C GLY A 124 -13.26 -6.38 -17.95
N LEU A 125 -12.17 -5.63 -17.73
CA LEU A 125 -10.88 -6.19 -17.31
C LEU A 125 -10.86 -6.54 -15.82
N ILE A 126 -11.44 -5.70 -14.95
CA ILE A 126 -11.46 -5.90 -13.50
C ILE A 126 -12.45 -7.00 -13.10
N GLY A 127 -13.61 -7.07 -13.78
CA GLY A 127 -14.59 -8.13 -13.55
C GLY A 127 -15.36 -7.97 -12.25
N ALA A 128 -15.35 -9.02 -11.41
CA ALA A 128 -16.25 -9.17 -10.27
C ALA A 128 -16.04 -8.12 -9.17
N VAL A 129 -14.80 -7.66 -8.98
CA VAL A 129 -14.40 -6.71 -7.93
C VAL A 129 -14.50 -5.24 -8.38
N PHE A 130 -15.09 -4.96 -9.56
CA PHE A 130 -15.21 -3.58 -10.05
C PHE A 130 -16.15 -2.73 -9.19
N ASP A 131 -15.62 -1.66 -8.61
CA ASP A 131 -16.42 -0.63 -7.95
C ASP A 131 -16.49 0.70 -8.72
N GLY A 132 -17.69 1.28 -8.74
CA GLY A 132 -17.95 2.53 -9.45
C GLY A 132 -17.41 3.76 -8.74
N ALA A 133 -17.42 3.79 -7.41
CA ALA A 133 -16.90 4.93 -6.64
C ALA A 133 -15.37 4.99 -6.74
N GLU A 134 -14.69 3.85 -6.64
CA GLU A 134 -13.24 3.74 -6.82
C GLU A 134 -12.82 4.15 -8.23
N TYR A 135 -13.58 3.72 -9.25
CA TYR A 135 -13.38 4.16 -10.62
C TYR A 135 -13.43 5.70 -10.75
N LEU A 136 -14.47 6.32 -10.16
CA LEU A 136 -14.63 7.77 -10.18
C LEU A 136 -13.48 8.47 -9.43
N LEU A 137 -13.09 7.96 -8.26
CA LEU A 137 -12.03 8.52 -7.42
C LEU A 137 -10.66 8.41 -8.10
N ALA A 138 -10.30 7.25 -8.64
CA ALA A 138 -9.03 7.03 -9.33
C ALA A 138 -8.91 7.96 -10.55
N TYR A 139 -9.92 8.02 -11.43
CA TYR A 139 -9.86 8.92 -12.58
C TYR A 139 -9.93 10.39 -12.17
N ALA A 140 -10.66 10.77 -11.13
CA ALA A 140 -10.71 12.16 -10.68
C ALA A 140 -9.37 12.62 -10.06
N LEU A 141 -8.79 11.83 -9.16
CA LEU A 141 -7.62 12.18 -8.38
C LEU A 141 -6.30 11.92 -9.13
N PHE A 142 -6.17 10.76 -9.78
CA PHE A 142 -4.91 10.35 -10.42
C PHE A 142 -4.78 11.04 -11.78
N MET A 143 -5.84 11.00 -12.59
CA MET A 143 -5.85 11.64 -13.90
C MET A 143 -6.33 13.10 -13.81
N GLY A 144 -7.55 13.30 -13.33
CA GLY A 144 -8.30 14.54 -13.46
C GLY A 144 -7.61 15.77 -12.88
N LEU A 145 -7.07 15.66 -11.66
CA LEU A 145 -6.37 16.77 -11.00
C LEU A 145 -4.95 17.02 -11.54
N ALA A 146 -4.35 16.11 -12.30
CA ALA A 146 -3.05 16.35 -12.95
C ALA A 146 -3.16 17.35 -14.11
N LEU A 147 -4.27 17.32 -14.87
CA LEU A 147 -4.53 18.22 -16.00
C LEU A 147 -4.52 19.72 -15.59
N PRO A 148 -5.32 20.17 -14.60
CA PRO A 148 -5.31 21.57 -14.16
C PRO A 148 -3.97 21.98 -13.56
N LEU A 149 -3.25 21.08 -12.86
CA LEU A 149 -1.90 21.36 -12.37
C LEU A 149 -0.92 21.65 -13.52
N GLY A 150 -0.94 20.81 -14.57
CA GLY A 150 -0.14 21.04 -15.78
C GLY A 150 -0.47 22.36 -16.48
N ILE A 151 -1.76 22.71 -16.58
CA ILE A 151 -2.20 24.01 -17.12
C ILE A 151 -1.66 25.16 -16.28
N LEU A 152 -1.78 25.10 -14.96
CA LEU A 152 -1.32 26.18 -14.07
C LEU A 152 0.20 26.36 -14.13
N ALA A 153 0.97 25.26 -14.06
CA ALA A 153 2.42 25.28 -14.17
C ALA A 153 2.88 25.90 -15.49
N ALA A 154 2.38 25.38 -16.61
CA ALA A 154 2.76 25.83 -17.94
C ALA A 154 2.30 27.27 -18.23
N SER A 155 1.09 27.62 -17.79
CA SER A 155 0.57 28.99 -17.92
C SER A 155 1.40 29.99 -17.14
N SER A 156 1.87 29.60 -15.95
CA SER A 156 2.72 30.46 -15.11
C SER A 156 4.09 30.65 -15.75
N ALA A 157 4.72 29.57 -16.22
CA ALA A 157 5.99 29.61 -16.93
C ALA A 157 5.92 30.54 -18.15
N TYR A 158 4.87 30.42 -18.98
CA TYR A 158 4.67 31.30 -20.13
C TYR A 158 4.40 32.75 -19.73
N GLN A 159 3.61 32.98 -18.68
CA GLN A 159 3.37 34.32 -18.16
C GLN A 159 4.63 34.98 -17.59
N PHE A 160 5.63 34.23 -17.12
CA PHE A 160 6.92 34.79 -16.75
C PHE A 160 7.85 34.96 -17.95
N ALA A 161 7.99 33.97 -18.82
CA ALA A 161 8.98 33.97 -19.90
C ALA A 161 8.54 34.73 -21.17
N ARG A 162 7.24 34.69 -21.53
CA ARG A 162 6.69 35.09 -22.85
C ARG A 162 7.40 34.43 -24.04
N ARG A 163 7.95 33.25 -23.78
CA ARG A 163 8.77 32.48 -24.71
C ARG A 163 8.36 31.03 -24.64
N VAL A 164 7.95 30.46 -25.76
CA VAL A 164 7.44 29.09 -25.85
C VAL A 164 8.52 28.10 -25.42
N ASP A 165 9.72 28.22 -25.99
CA ASP A 165 10.86 27.35 -25.70
C ASP A 165 11.22 27.28 -24.21
N LEU A 166 11.40 28.43 -23.55
CA LEU A 166 11.70 28.46 -22.12
C LEU A 166 10.56 27.90 -21.25
N SER A 167 9.31 28.11 -21.67
CA SER A 167 8.15 27.60 -20.92
C SER A 167 8.03 26.08 -21.02
N LEU A 168 8.36 25.52 -22.19
CA LEU A 168 8.38 24.08 -22.41
C LEU A 168 9.51 23.41 -21.63
N VAL A 169 10.70 24.01 -21.60
CA VAL A 169 11.82 23.50 -20.78
C VAL A 169 11.45 23.51 -19.30
N ALA A 170 10.86 24.60 -18.80
CA ALA A 170 10.43 24.68 -17.40
C ALA A 170 9.38 23.60 -17.06
N LEU A 171 8.40 23.37 -17.93
CA LEU A 171 7.41 22.32 -17.76
C LEU A 171 8.05 20.92 -17.77
N ALA A 172 8.98 20.67 -18.70
CA ALA A 172 9.66 19.38 -18.82
C ALA A 172 10.54 19.08 -17.59
N VAL A 173 11.27 20.07 -17.09
CA VAL A 173 12.06 19.92 -15.84
C VAL A 173 11.15 19.64 -14.66
N PHE A 174 10.05 20.39 -14.51
CA PHE A 174 9.13 20.22 -13.40
C PHE A 174 8.39 18.87 -13.43
N ALA A 175 8.01 18.39 -14.62
CA ALA A 175 7.45 17.06 -14.81
C ALA A 175 8.51 15.97 -14.53
N GLY A 176 9.72 16.14 -15.07
CA GLY A 176 10.83 15.20 -14.87
C GLY A 176 11.19 15.02 -13.39
N LEU A 177 11.23 16.10 -12.61
CA LEU A 177 11.47 16.03 -11.17
C LEU A 177 10.42 15.16 -10.46
N SER A 178 9.13 15.33 -10.78
CA SER A 178 8.05 14.52 -10.20
C SER A 178 8.10 13.05 -10.60
N LEU A 179 8.70 12.71 -11.75
CA LEU A 179 8.75 11.33 -12.25
C LEU A 179 10.08 10.62 -11.93
N SER A 180 11.04 11.31 -11.29
CA SER A 180 12.36 10.76 -10.98
C SER A 180 12.82 11.16 -9.60
N VAL A 181 13.43 12.33 -9.45
CA VAL A 181 14.08 12.81 -8.21
C VAL A 181 13.13 12.84 -7.02
N TRP A 182 11.85 13.11 -7.24
CA TRP A 182 10.83 13.19 -6.20
C TRP A 182 9.99 11.93 -6.04
N ALA A 183 10.29 10.85 -6.77
CA ALA A 183 9.49 9.62 -6.74
C ALA A 183 9.39 9.01 -5.31
N ASP A 184 10.40 9.24 -4.48
CA ASP A 184 10.47 8.76 -3.09
C ASP A 184 9.86 9.74 -2.07
N ASP A 185 9.35 10.90 -2.52
CA ASP A 185 8.66 11.88 -1.67
C ASP A 185 7.23 12.06 -2.17
N TRP A 186 6.30 11.36 -1.52
CA TRP A 186 4.90 11.30 -1.92
C TRP A 186 4.23 12.66 -2.03
N GLN A 187 4.67 13.67 -1.26
CA GLN A 187 4.10 15.02 -1.33
C GLN A 187 4.63 15.82 -2.50
N LEU A 188 5.87 15.58 -2.95
CA LEU A 188 6.49 16.31 -4.05
C LEU A 188 6.06 15.79 -5.43
N CYS A 189 5.50 14.58 -5.48
CA CYS A 189 4.97 13.87 -6.64
C CYS A 189 3.72 14.52 -7.31
N TRP A 190 3.81 15.78 -7.74
CA TRP A 190 2.68 16.54 -8.30
C TRP A 190 2.09 15.95 -9.58
N LEU A 191 2.83 15.13 -10.34
CA LEU A 191 2.36 14.57 -11.60
C LEU A 191 1.89 13.13 -11.39
N ASN A 192 2.78 12.27 -10.88
CA ASN A 192 2.51 10.87 -10.57
C ASN A 192 2.44 10.65 -9.06
N PRO A 193 1.25 10.55 -8.44
CA PRO A 193 1.15 10.21 -7.03
C PRO A 193 1.76 8.83 -6.72
N CYS A 194 2.34 8.68 -5.54
CA CYS A 194 2.84 7.39 -5.05
C CYS A 194 1.65 6.49 -4.66
N VAL A 195 1.14 5.77 -5.66
CA VAL A 195 0.11 4.73 -5.50
C VAL A 195 0.76 3.43 -5.93
N TRP A 196 1.09 2.61 -4.95
CA TRP A 196 1.75 1.33 -5.16
C TRP A 196 0.75 0.17 -5.33
N ALA A 197 -0.40 0.27 -4.66
CA ALA A 197 -1.46 -0.73 -4.67
C ALA A 197 -2.86 -0.10 -4.47
N LEU A 198 -3.86 -0.74 -5.05
CA LEU A 198 -5.28 -0.64 -4.69
C LEU A 198 -5.79 -2.06 -4.42
N SER A 199 -6.46 -2.25 -3.28
CA SER A 199 -7.09 -3.50 -2.85
C SER A 199 -8.29 -3.85 -3.72
N ASP A 200 -8.45 -5.12 -4.07
CA ASP A 200 -9.63 -5.61 -4.78
C ASP A 200 -10.79 -5.89 -3.81
N ASP A 201 -10.47 -6.28 -2.58
CA ASP A 201 -11.43 -6.82 -1.63
C ASP A 201 -11.95 -5.81 -0.61
N PHE A 202 -11.12 -4.83 -0.29
CA PHE A 202 -11.35 -3.92 0.81
C PHE A 202 -11.19 -2.46 0.38
N SER A 203 -11.56 -1.54 1.26
CA SER A 203 -11.57 -0.12 0.96
C SER A 203 -10.18 0.43 0.59
N ASN A 204 -10.18 1.41 -0.31
CA ASN A 204 -9.00 2.16 -0.75
C ASN A 204 -9.02 3.63 -0.30
N PHE A 205 -9.87 4.01 0.66
CA PHE A 205 -10.03 5.42 1.03
C PHE A 205 -8.77 6.04 1.63
N ARG A 206 -7.96 5.29 2.37
CA ARG A 206 -6.72 5.80 2.97
C ARG A 206 -5.75 6.34 1.92
N ILE A 207 -5.51 5.59 0.84
CA ILE A 207 -4.62 6.00 -0.25
C ILE A 207 -5.24 7.15 -1.07
N PHE A 208 -6.55 7.13 -1.32
CA PHE A 208 -7.23 8.25 -1.98
C PHE A 208 -7.15 9.55 -1.17
N ARG A 209 -7.26 9.49 0.17
CA ARG A 209 -7.07 10.65 1.07
C ARG A 209 -5.65 11.21 0.95
N SER A 210 -4.63 10.35 0.94
CA SER A 210 -3.23 10.78 0.74
C SER A 210 -3.04 11.50 -0.59
N VAL A 211 -3.53 10.92 -1.69
CA VAL A 211 -3.42 11.58 -3.01
C VAL A 211 -4.21 12.88 -3.05
N ALA A 212 -5.43 12.92 -2.50
CA ALA A 212 -6.24 14.13 -2.45
C ALA A 212 -5.53 15.26 -1.67
N TRP A 213 -4.87 14.94 -0.56
CA TRP A 213 -4.08 15.90 0.22
C TRP A 213 -2.92 16.46 -0.61
N MET A 214 -2.12 15.60 -1.24
CA MET A 214 -1.03 16.03 -2.11
C MET A 214 -1.54 16.92 -3.27
N ARG A 215 -2.65 16.52 -3.92
CA ARG A 215 -3.26 17.30 -5.00
C ARG A 215 -3.72 18.67 -4.51
N LEU A 216 -4.33 18.75 -3.31
CA LEU A 216 -4.76 20.01 -2.71
C LEU A 216 -3.56 20.94 -2.45
N THR A 217 -2.48 20.40 -1.88
CA THR A 217 -1.23 21.14 -1.62
C THR A 217 -0.68 21.75 -2.91
N TRP A 218 -0.60 20.97 -3.99
CA TRP A 218 -0.11 21.44 -5.29
C TRP A 218 -1.08 22.38 -6.01
N LEU A 219 -2.40 22.17 -5.89
CA LEU A 219 -3.40 23.07 -6.45
C LEU A 219 -3.29 24.45 -5.79
N ALA A 220 -3.12 24.51 -4.46
CA ALA A 220 -2.87 25.76 -3.75
C ALA A 220 -1.55 26.41 -4.21
N ALA A 221 -0.46 25.62 -4.30
CA ALA A 221 0.85 26.12 -4.72
C ALA A 221 0.81 26.71 -6.14
N LEU A 222 0.36 25.93 -7.13
CA LEU A 222 0.35 26.34 -8.53
C LEU A 222 -0.69 27.41 -8.82
N THR A 223 -1.81 27.45 -8.07
CA THR A 223 -2.73 28.60 -8.16
C THR A 223 -2.07 29.86 -7.60
N GLY A 224 -1.35 29.77 -6.47
CA GLY A 224 -0.57 30.88 -5.92
C GLY A 224 0.49 31.39 -6.90
N VAL A 225 1.28 30.49 -7.49
CA VAL A 225 2.27 30.81 -8.53
C VAL A 225 1.60 31.41 -9.76
N TRP A 226 0.44 30.91 -10.18
CA TRP A 226 -0.32 31.46 -11.29
C TRP A 226 -0.79 32.88 -11.00
N VAL A 227 -1.32 33.16 -9.80
CA VAL A 227 -1.71 34.53 -9.40
C VAL A 227 -0.50 35.46 -9.38
N LEU A 228 0.66 35.01 -8.89
CA LEU A 228 1.91 35.78 -8.98
C LEU A 228 2.30 36.09 -10.43
N SER A 229 2.25 35.08 -11.31
CA SER A 229 2.55 35.25 -12.73
C SER A 229 1.55 36.19 -13.42
N TRP A 230 0.29 36.18 -12.98
CA TRP A 230 -0.78 37.05 -13.47
C TRP A 230 -0.51 38.52 -13.13
N LEU A 231 0.11 38.83 -11.98
CA LEU A 231 0.55 40.19 -11.65
C LEU A 231 1.64 40.70 -12.60
N CYS A 232 2.43 39.78 -13.14
CA CYS A 232 3.58 40.04 -14.01
C CYS A 232 3.23 40.10 -15.50
N ILE A 233 1.97 39.88 -15.90
CA ILE A 233 1.53 40.01 -17.29
C ILE A 233 1.83 41.43 -17.80
N ARG A 234 2.49 41.49 -18.96
CA ARG A 234 2.95 42.75 -19.58
C ARG A 234 1.77 43.65 -19.91
N GLN A 235 1.83 44.91 -19.47
CA GLN A 235 0.77 45.90 -19.69
C GLN A 235 1.34 47.19 -20.26
N TYR A 236 0.69 47.76 -21.28
CA TYR A 236 1.01 49.10 -21.82
C TYR A 236 2.48 49.27 -22.21
N GLY A 237 3.10 48.24 -22.79
CA GLY A 237 4.52 48.25 -23.17
C GLY A 237 5.52 48.16 -22.01
N LYS A 238 5.06 47.95 -20.77
CA LYS A 238 5.95 47.77 -19.62
C LYS A 238 6.54 46.35 -19.60
N GLY A 239 7.81 46.25 -19.20
CA GLY A 239 8.47 44.98 -18.88
C GLY A 239 7.86 44.29 -17.65
N LEU A 240 8.46 43.15 -17.25
CA LEU A 240 7.99 42.31 -16.15
C LEU A 240 7.83 43.11 -14.83
N LEU A 241 8.90 43.78 -14.40
CA LEU A 241 8.93 44.55 -13.15
C LEU A 241 7.98 45.76 -13.17
N GLY A 242 7.91 46.46 -14.31
CA GLY A 242 7.04 47.62 -14.47
C GLY A 242 5.55 47.26 -14.45
N SER A 243 5.21 46.05 -14.92
CA SER A 243 3.85 45.52 -14.88
C SER A 243 3.48 45.03 -13.48
N LEU A 244 4.40 44.34 -12.80
CA LEU A 244 4.26 43.93 -11.41
C LEU A 244 3.99 45.13 -10.48
N ALA A 245 4.83 46.17 -10.56
CA ALA A 245 4.68 47.39 -9.75
C ALA A 245 3.33 48.10 -9.95
N ARG A 246 2.71 47.95 -11.13
CA ARG A 246 1.36 48.46 -11.41
C ARG A 246 0.29 47.55 -10.81
N SER A 247 0.41 46.23 -11.01
CA SER A 247 -0.57 45.24 -10.57
C SER A 247 -0.67 45.15 -9.05
N VAL A 248 0.46 45.30 -8.33
CA VAL A 248 0.56 45.23 -6.86
C VAL A 248 -0.15 46.40 -6.17
N ARG A 249 -0.39 47.53 -6.85
CA ARG A 249 -1.17 48.67 -6.30
C ARG A 249 -2.56 48.26 -5.81
N ARG A 250 -3.09 47.16 -6.35
CA ARG A 250 -4.30 46.51 -5.83
C ARG A 250 -3.88 45.43 -4.85
N VAL A 251 -3.72 45.83 -3.59
CA VAL A 251 -3.14 45.02 -2.49
C VAL A 251 -3.79 43.65 -2.33
N TYR A 252 -5.10 43.52 -2.56
CA TYR A 252 -5.78 42.22 -2.45
C TYR A 252 -5.21 41.14 -3.37
N ARG A 253 -4.60 41.50 -4.51
CA ARG A 253 -4.08 40.52 -5.48
C ARG A 253 -2.79 39.82 -5.01
N PRO A 254 -1.71 40.54 -4.59
CA PRO A 254 -0.55 39.89 -3.99
C PRO A 254 -0.88 39.21 -2.67
N VAL A 255 -1.82 39.73 -1.88
CA VAL A 255 -2.28 39.06 -0.64
C VAL A 255 -2.89 37.69 -0.93
N ILE A 256 -3.76 37.56 -1.94
CA ILE A 256 -4.32 36.26 -2.35
C ILE A 256 -3.20 35.30 -2.77
N ALA A 257 -2.21 35.78 -3.53
CA ALA A 257 -1.11 34.94 -4.00
C ALA A 257 -0.27 34.40 -2.83
N LEU A 258 0.08 35.27 -1.88
CA LEU A 258 0.84 34.90 -0.69
C LEU A 258 0.02 33.99 0.24
N ALA A 259 -1.28 34.24 0.40
CA ALA A 259 -2.15 33.39 1.19
C ALA A 259 -2.22 31.96 0.62
N LEU A 260 -2.36 31.79 -0.70
CA LEU A 260 -2.37 30.47 -1.34
C LEU A 260 -1.03 29.73 -1.17
N LEU A 261 0.09 30.44 -1.31
CA LEU A 261 1.42 29.85 -1.10
C LEU A 261 1.67 29.50 0.36
N ALA A 262 1.22 30.34 1.29
CA ALA A 262 1.27 30.05 2.72
C ALA A 262 0.40 28.83 3.06
N CYS A 263 -0.84 28.76 2.54
CA CYS A 263 -1.71 27.60 2.70
C CYS A 263 -1.08 26.31 2.16
N SER A 264 -0.40 26.37 1.01
CA SER A 264 0.32 25.23 0.46
C SER A 264 1.49 24.80 1.37
N GLY A 265 2.31 25.76 1.82
CA GLY A 265 3.42 25.48 2.74
C GLY A 265 2.94 24.92 4.08
N THR A 266 1.83 25.41 4.62
CA THR A 266 1.22 24.87 5.84
C THR A 266 0.62 23.48 5.62
N ALA A 267 -0.04 23.24 4.48
CA ALA A 267 -0.58 21.91 4.15
C ALA A 267 0.51 20.87 3.97
N TYR A 268 1.67 21.27 3.42
CA TYR A 268 2.85 20.41 3.29
C TYR A 268 3.45 20.06 4.66
N ALA A 269 3.64 21.07 5.52
CA ALA A 269 4.24 20.89 6.84
C ALA A 269 3.32 20.18 7.85
N ALA A 270 2.01 20.42 7.78
CA ALA A 270 1.01 19.86 8.68
C ALA A 270 0.22 18.70 8.06
N GLN A 271 0.85 17.97 7.13
CA GLN A 271 0.25 16.78 6.53
C GLN A 271 -0.13 15.75 7.62
N PRO A 272 -1.33 15.13 7.55
CA PRO A 272 -1.83 14.27 8.62
C PRO A 272 -1.59 12.76 8.37
N MET A 273 -0.94 12.38 7.27
CA MET A 273 -0.92 10.99 6.78
C MET A 273 0.26 10.19 7.31
N VAL A 274 1.44 10.80 7.34
CA VAL A 274 2.71 10.13 7.65
C VAL A 274 3.31 10.73 8.92
N ASP A 275 4.00 9.93 9.71
CA ASP A 275 4.66 10.39 10.92
C ASP A 275 6.08 10.93 10.68
N GLN A 276 6.85 11.07 11.74
CA GLN A 276 8.26 11.46 11.72
C GLN A 276 9.16 10.42 12.40
N SER A 277 8.76 9.13 12.37
CA SER A 277 9.52 8.05 12.99
C SER A 277 10.98 8.01 12.54
N ASN A 278 11.88 7.63 13.44
CA ASN A 278 13.30 7.51 13.15
C ASN A 278 13.50 6.61 11.91
N PRO A 279 14.16 7.08 10.84
CA PRO A 279 14.41 6.25 9.67
C PRO A 279 15.40 5.12 9.95
N ASP A 280 16.20 5.23 11.02
CA ASP A 280 17.08 4.16 11.47
C ASP A 280 16.29 3.13 12.27
N GLN A 281 15.88 2.06 11.59
CA GLN A 281 15.14 0.92 12.14
C GLN A 281 16.02 0.00 13.03
N THR A 282 17.24 0.40 13.39
CA THR A 282 18.06 -0.28 14.40
C THR A 282 17.96 0.35 15.79
N VAL A 283 17.39 1.56 15.89
CA VAL A 283 17.26 2.30 17.16
C VAL A 283 16.01 1.86 17.90
N MET A 284 16.17 1.17 19.02
CA MET A 284 15.09 0.58 19.84
C MET A 284 14.92 1.27 21.20
N SER A 285 15.03 2.60 21.25
CA SER A 285 15.13 3.34 22.52
C SER A 285 13.91 3.19 23.45
N PHE A 286 12.72 2.92 22.89
CA PHE A 286 11.49 2.69 23.64
C PHE A 286 11.50 1.30 24.29
N TYR A 287 12.09 0.30 23.63
CA TYR A 287 12.25 -1.05 24.17
C TYR A 287 13.38 -1.16 25.21
N ASP A 288 14.37 -0.28 25.13
CA ASP A 288 15.47 -0.19 26.11
C ASP A 288 15.08 0.47 27.45
N LEU A 289 13.81 0.86 27.61
CA LEU A 289 13.34 1.46 28.85
C LEU A 289 13.44 0.48 30.02
N PRO A 290 14.05 0.87 31.15
CA PRO A 290 14.11 0.02 32.32
C PRO A 290 12.71 -0.18 32.91
N TYR A 291 12.39 -1.42 33.25
CA TYR A 291 11.17 -1.75 33.98
C TYR A 291 11.14 -1.05 35.35
N LEU A 292 9.94 -0.66 35.79
CA LEU A 292 9.74 -0.02 37.09
C LEU A 292 9.88 -1.02 38.25
N ASP A 293 10.71 -0.66 39.22
CA ASP A 293 10.82 -1.41 40.48
C ASP A 293 9.56 -1.24 41.34
N GLY A 294 8.92 -2.36 41.66
CA GLY A 294 7.78 -2.41 42.58
C GLY A 294 6.43 -2.00 41.97
N VAL A 295 6.33 -1.92 40.63
CA VAL A 295 5.07 -1.70 39.92
C VAL A 295 4.82 -2.85 38.96
N VAL A 296 3.64 -3.47 39.06
CA VAL A 296 3.21 -4.53 38.16
C VAL A 296 1.83 -4.22 37.57
N CYS A 297 1.56 -4.73 36.38
CA CYS A 297 0.29 -4.61 35.67
C CYS A 297 -0.54 -5.88 35.90
N SER A 298 -1.71 -5.74 36.51
CA SER A 298 -2.64 -6.85 36.78
C SER A 298 -3.74 -6.98 35.73
N GLY A 299 -4.01 -5.92 34.95
CA GLY A 299 -5.00 -5.97 33.89
C GLY A 299 -4.97 -4.75 32.97
N ARG A 300 -5.51 -4.95 31.77
CA ARG A 300 -5.67 -3.93 30.74
C ARG A 300 -7.05 -4.07 30.11
N ALA A 301 -7.66 -2.95 29.76
CA ALA A 301 -8.81 -2.96 28.88
C ALA A 301 -8.81 -1.74 27.95
N ALA A 302 -9.42 -1.86 26.78
CA ALA A 302 -9.65 -0.71 25.90
C ALA A 302 -11.02 -0.77 25.24
N GLN A 303 -11.68 0.38 25.20
CA GLN A 303 -12.88 0.60 24.40
C GLN A 303 -12.52 1.48 23.20
N VAL A 304 -12.78 0.98 21.99
CA VAL A 304 -12.34 1.58 20.73
C VAL A 304 -13.55 1.91 19.87
N PHE A 305 -13.60 3.13 19.37
CA PHE A 305 -14.68 3.69 18.58
C PHE A 305 -14.12 4.32 17.29
N PRO A 306 -14.02 3.53 16.20
CA PRO A 306 -13.66 4.04 14.88
C PRO A 306 -14.76 4.94 14.29
N ASP A 307 -14.35 6.07 13.72
CA ASP A 307 -15.17 6.87 12.78
C ASP A 307 -14.71 6.54 11.36
N THR A 308 -15.51 5.70 10.70
CA THR A 308 -15.23 5.16 9.37
C THR A 308 -15.28 6.23 8.27
N ALA A 309 -16.07 7.29 8.45
CA ALA A 309 -16.18 8.38 7.49
C ALA A 309 -14.96 9.31 7.56
N ALA A 310 -14.50 9.61 8.77
CA ALA A 310 -13.32 10.43 9.00
C ALA A 310 -12.00 9.66 8.84
N GLY A 311 -12.04 8.34 8.99
CA GLY A 311 -10.84 7.49 9.06
C GLY A 311 -10.07 7.70 10.36
N THR A 312 -10.78 8.03 11.45
CA THR A 312 -10.19 8.31 12.77
C THR A 312 -10.61 7.29 13.79
N VAL A 313 -9.88 7.19 14.89
CA VAL A 313 -10.24 6.38 16.05
C VAL A 313 -10.36 7.29 17.27
N SER A 314 -11.32 6.99 18.13
CA SER A 314 -11.32 7.47 19.51
C SER A 314 -11.37 6.27 20.44
N GLY A 315 -10.74 6.36 21.61
CA GLY A 315 -10.70 5.24 22.52
C GLY A 315 -10.41 5.65 23.96
N ARG A 316 -10.72 4.71 24.84
CA ARG A 316 -10.49 4.79 26.28
C ARG A 316 -9.80 3.51 26.74
N ALA A 317 -8.54 3.62 27.12
CA ALA A 317 -7.76 2.50 27.64
C ALA A 317 -7.61 2.60 29.16
N SER A 318 -7.82 1.51 29.88
CA SER A 318 -7.62 1.40 31.32
C SER A 318 -6.54 0.37 31.65
N TYR A 319 -5.73 0.65 32.66
CA TYR A 319 -4.65 -0.21 33.13
C TYR A 319 -4.74 -0.32 34.66
N GLN A 320 -4.75 -1.54 35.17
CA GLN A 320 -4.71 -1.80 36.59
C GLN A 320 -3.25 -2.08 37.01
N PHE A 321 -2.73 -1.23 37.89
CA PHE A 321 -1.39 -1.35 38.44
C PHE A 321 -1.41 -1.62 39.94
N HIS A 322 -0.48 -2.44 40.39
CA HIS A 322 -0.17 -2.63 41.81
C HIS A 322 1.22 -2.06 42.09
N ASN A 323 1.28 -0.97 42.88
CA ASN A 323 2.46 -0.19 43.20
C ASN A 323 2.89 -0.39 44.66
N THR A 324 3.77 -1.35 44.88
CA THR A 324 4.36 -1.65 46.20
C THR A 324 5.51 -0.73 46.59
N SER A 325 5.92 0.17 45.69
CA SER A 325 7.07 1.06 45.93
C SER A 325 6.78 2.18 46.94
N GLY A 326 5.50 2.48 47.21
CA GLY A 326 5.07 3.51 48.15
C GLY A 326 5.46 4.93 47.75
N ARG A 327 5.81 5.15 46.47
CA ARG A 327 6.18 6.44 45.89
C ARG A 327 5.49 6.64 44.54
N GLU A 328 5.43 7.89 44.10
CA GLU A 328 5.01 8.23 42.74
C GLU A 328 5.98 7.62 41.72
N GLN A 329 5.44 7.17 40.59
CA GLN A 329 6.17 6.47 39.54
C GLN A 329 5.78 7.01 38.17
N THR A 330 6.62 6.79 37.15
CA THR A 330 6.34 7.25 35.78
C THR A 330 6.17 6.06 34.85
N VAL A 331 4.95 5.82 34.39
CA VAL A 331 4.62 4.76 33.44
C VAL A 331 4.74 5.30 32.03
N ALA A 332 5.27 4.47 31.13
CA ALA A 332 5.58 4.80 29.76
C ALA A 332 4.73 3.97 28.79
N PHE A 333 4.20 4.64 27.75
CA PHE A 333 3.37 4.03 26.72
C PHE A 333 3.80 4.49 25.32
N GLY A 334 3.62 3.63 24.32
CA GLY A 334 3.63 4.00 22.90
C GLY A 334 2.23 4.44 22.47
N VAL A 335 2.12 5.60 21.83
CA VAL A 335 0.89 6.09 21.20
C VAL A 335 1.14 6.38 19.73
N ASN A 336 0.18 6.13 18.85
CA ASN A 336 0.35 6.46 17.43
C ASN A 336 0.51 8.00 17.27
N PRO A 337 1.49 8.51 16.50
CA PRO A 337 1.74 9.94 16.31
C PRO A 337 0.56 10.76 15.74
N GLY A 338 -0.46 10.10 15.21
CA GLY A 338 -1.69 10.71 14.76
C GLY A 338 -2.73 10.99 15.87
N TYR A 339 -2.50 10.48 17.08
CA TYR A 339 -3.44 10.59 18.20
C TYR A 339 -3.08 11.72 19.16
N GLU A 340 -4.12 12.44 19.60
CA GLU A 340 -4.07 13.33 20.74
C GLU A 340 -4.51 12.58 21.99
N VAL A 341 -3.74 12.72 23.08
CA VAL A 341 -4.12 12.20 24.40
C VAL A 341 -4.86 13.32 25.13
N SER A 342 -6.18 13.19 25.25
CA SER A 342 -7.04 14.26 25.78
C SER A 342 -7.10 14.27 27.30
N SER A 343 -6.94 13.10 27.93
CA SER A 343 -7.05 12.94 29.38
C SER A 343 -6.25 11.73 29.86
N VAL A 344 -5.62 11.88 31.03
CA VAL A 344 -4.99 10.78 31.77
C VAL A 344 -5.38 10.90 33.23
N GLN A 345 -6.06 9.88 33.76
CA GLN A 345 -6.58 9.86 35.11
C GLN A 345 -6.06 8.66 35.89
N ALA A 346 -5.64 8.88 37.13
CA ALA A 346 -5.37 7.81 38.09
C ALA A 346 -6.44 7.83 39.18
N ASN A 347 -7.12 6.71 39.41
CA ASN A 347 -8.19 6.57 40.41
C ASN A 347 -9.26 7.67 40.28
N GLY A 348 -9.63 8.02 39.04
CA GLY A 348 -10.61 9.06 38.70
C GLY A 348 -10.15 10.51 38.90
N ARG A 349 -8.86 10.76 39.06
CA ARG A 349 -8.28 12.11 39.19
C ARG A 349 -7.28 12.37 38.08
N ASP A 350 -7.36 13.55 37.47
CA ASP A 350 -6.39 13.96 36.44
C ASP A 350 -4.97 13.98 37.01
N ILE A 351 -4.03 13.40 36.27
CA ILE A 351 -2.61 13.38 36.63
C ILE A 351 -1.76 14.05 35.55
N PRO A 352 -0.56 14.55 35.91
CA PRO A 352 0.37 15.07 34.92
C PRO A 352 0.80 13.98 33.93
N PHE A 353 0.84 14.33 32.65
CA PHE A 353 1.39 13.49 31.59
C PHE A 353 2.06 14.35 30.53
N SER A 354 2.88 13.71 29.68
CA SER A 354 3.51 14.35 28.52
C SER A 354 3.64 13.36 27.37
N VAL A 355 3.41 13.81 26.14
CA VAL A 355 3.72 13.06 24.92
C VAL A 355 4.99 13.65 24.31
N GLY A 356 5.99 12.81 24.04
CA GLY A 356 7.26 13.21 23.45
C GLY A 356 7.17 13.53 21.96
N GLU A 357 8.05 14.41 21.47
CA GLU A 357 8.16 14.74 20.04
C GLU A 357 8.91 13.67 19.24
N TYR A 358 9.81 12.93 19.88
CA TYR A 358 10.57 11.86 19.25
C TYR A 358 9.69 10.64 18.98
N GLN A 359 9.87 10.05 17.79
CA GLN A 359 9.07 8.95 17.26
C GLN A 359 9.98 7.86 16.70
N GLU A 360 9.60 6.60 16.89
CA GLU A 360 10.25 5.42 16.31
C GLU A 360 9.22 4.28 16.22
N TYR A 361 9.35 3.39 15.24
CA TYR A 361 8.38 2.30 14.96
C TYR A 361 6.91 2.71 15.03
N ASN A 362 6.56 3.82 14.36
CA ASN A 362 5.21 4.36 14.33
C ASN A 362 4.59 4.69 15.70
N GLU A 363 5.42 4.98 16.71
CA GLU A 363 4.99 5.32 18.05
C GLU A 363 5.68 6.59 18.57
N ALA A 364 4.95 7.35 19.40
CA ALA A 364 5.46 8.44 20.22
C ALA A 364 5.32 8.06 21.70
N MET A 365 6.26 8.52 22.53
CA MET A 365 6.29 8.15 23.95
C MET A 365 5.34 9.02 24.79
N LEU A 366 4.30 8.41 25.36
CA LEU A 366 3.49 8.99 26.43
C LEU A 366 4.08 8.60 27.80
N LYS A 367 4.29 9.60 28.67
CA LYS A 367 4.70 9.39 30.07
C LYS A 367 3.60 9.90 31.00
N ALA A 368 3.14 9.06 31.91
CA ALA A 368 2.10 9.37 32.89
C ALA A 368 2.64 9.19 34.33
N HIS A 369 2.37 10.16 35.20
CA HIS A 369 2.86 10.17 36.59
C HIS A 369 1.82 9.60 37.56
N ILE A 370 1.94 8.31 37.88
CA ILE A 370 0.99 7.61 38.78
C ILE A 370 1.28 7.92 40.26
N PRO A 371 0.24 7.96 41.12
CA PRO A 371 0.40 8.23 42.55
C PRO A 371 1.09 7.09 43.30
N ALA A 372 1.42 7.36 44.56
CA ALA A 372 2.00 6.38 45.50
C ALA A 372 0.98 5.38 46.08
N ASP A 373 -0.28 5.44 45.65
CA ASP A 373 -1.33 4.51 46.06
C ASP A 373 -0.95 3.08 45.67
N GLU A 374 -1.33 2.11 46.50
CA GLU A 374 -0.99 0.69 46.29
C GLU A 374 -1.70 0.12 45.07
N ASP A 375 -2.99 0.40 44.89
CA ASP A 375 -3.76 0.03 43.70
C ASP A 375 -4.09 1.27 42.88
N VAL A 376 -3.74 1.23 41.60
CA VAL A 376 -3.94 2.35 40.68
C VAL A 376 -4.68 1.88 39.43
N GLU A 377 -5.88 2.40 39.22
CA GLU A 377 -6.54 2.36 37.91
C GLU A 377 -6.14 3.60 37.12
N LEU A 378 -5.31 3.41 36.09
CA LEU A 378 -4.95 4.45 35.14
C LEU A 378 -5.90 4.39 33.94
N VAL A 379 -6.45 5.52 33.53
CA VAL A 379 -7.31 5.64 32.35
C VAL A 379 -6.77 6.69 31.41
N VAL A 380 -6.59 6.32 30.14
CA VAL A 380 -6.08 7.16 29.06
C VAL A 380 -7.16 7.31 28.00
N GLU A 381 -7.57 8.55 27.71
CA GLU A 381 -8.43 8.88 26.58
C GLU A 381 -7.57 9.38 25.42
N TYR A 382 -7.77 8.79 24.25
CA TYR A 382 -6.96 9.05 23.06
C TYR A 382 -7.83 9.09 21.81
N GLY A 383 -7.37 9.78 20.78
CA GLY A 383 -8.00 9.69 19.47
C GLY A 383 -7.39 10.59 18.42
N GLY A 384 -7.70 10.30 17.16
CA GLY A 384 -7.20 11.05 16.02
C GLY A 384 -7.15 10.21 14.76
N PHE A 385 -6.48 10.75 13.75
CA PHE A 385 -6.24 10.07 12.48
C PHE A 385 -4.88 9.35 12.56
N PRO A 386 -4.81 8.02 12.59
CA PRO A 386 -3.54 7.32 12.75
C PRO A 386 -2.62 7.61 11.56
N ARG A 387 -1.36 7.91 11.89
CA ARG A 387 -0.31 8.15 10.91
C ARG A 387 0.43 6.86 10.61
N GLU A 388 0.90 6.71 9.37
CA GLU A 388 1.75 5.60 8.96
C GLU A 388 3.23 5.97 9.12
N ASP A 389 4.09 4.97 9.31
CA ASP A 389 5.54 5.15 9.40
C ASP A 389 6.08 5.83 8.13
N ARG A 390 6.88 6.88 8.31
CA ARG A 390 7.57 7.53 7.19
C ARG A 390 8.44 6.63 6.33
N ASN A 391 8.92 5.52 6.87
CA ASN A 391 9.74 4.57 6.13
C ASN A 391 8.94 3.82 5.04
N ILE A 392 7.62 3.76 5.16
CA ILE A 392 6.71 3.21 4.15
C ILE A 392 5.87 4.29 3.47
N SER A 393 6.32 5.55 3.48
CA SER A 393 5.51 6.69 3.01
C SER A 393 5.16 6.67 1.51
N VAL A 394 5.86 5.88 0.69
CA VAL A 394 5.49 5.63 -0.72
C VAL A 394 4.59 4.41 -0.92
N MET A 395 4.45 3.59 0.13
CA MET A 395 3.60 2.40 0.20
C MET A 395 2.41 2.60 1.16
N GLN A 396 1.90 3.82 1.27
CA GLN A 396 0.76 4.14 2.15
C GLN A 396 -0.49 3.32 1.83
N GLY A 397 -1.33 3.11 2.85
CA GLY A 397 -2.64 2.46 2.71
C GLY A 397 -2.94 1.40 3.77
N GLY A 398 -1.94 0.91 4.51
CA GLY A 398 -2.10 -0.13 5.53
C GLY A 398 -3.03 0.29 6.68
N ALA A 399 -2.95 1.54 7.13
CA ALA A 399 -3.80 2.08 8.20
C ALA A 399 -5.20 2.49 7.70
N GLU A 400 -5.89 1.59 7.01
CA GLU A 400 -7.24 1.81 6.50
C GLU A 400 -8.27 1.75 7.62
N ILE A 401 -9.16 2.74 7.65
CA ILE A 401 -10.33 2.80 8.53
C ILE A 401 -11.49 3.31 7.67
N SER A 402 -12.41 2.40 7.40
CA SER A 402 -13.56 2.60 6.52
C SER A 402 -14.75 1.78 7.02
N ASP A 403 -15.88 1.91 6.34
CA ASP A 403 -17.11 1.15 6.61
C ASP A 403 -17.09 -0.27 6.03
N GLU A 404 -16.07 -0.61 5.25
CA GLU A 404 -15.87 -1.94 4.64
C GLU A 404 -14.67 -2.71 5.22
N TYR A 405 -13.66 -1.99 5.74
CA TYR A 405 -12.44 -2.57 6.30
C TYR A 405 -11.75 -1.67 7.31
N LEU A 406 -11.07 -2.29 8.27
CA LEU A 406 -10.22 -1.67 9.27
C LEU A 406 -9.03 -2.57 9.62
N CYS A 407 -7.84 -1.96 9.73
CA CYS A 407 -6.66 -2.59 10.35
C CYS A 407 -6.11 -1.65 11.43
N LEU A 408 -6.06 -2.12 12.67
CA LEU A 408 -5.47 -1.39 13.79
C LEU A 408 -4.35 -2.22 14.43
N GLU A 409 -3.12 -1.77 14.26
CA GLU A 409 -1.93 -2.42 14.78
C GLU A 409 -1.35 -1.67 15.98
N ASN A 410 -1.04 -2.40 17.04
CA ASN A 410 -0.30 -1.93 18.21
C ASN A 410 -0.89 -0.62 18.77
N ALA A 411 -0.10 0.46 18.76
CA ALA A 411 -0.51 1.77 19.26
C ALA A 411 -1.63 2.45 18.45
N ALA A 412 -1.95 1.97 17.25
CA ALA A 412 -3.13 2.40 16.51
C ALA A 412 -4.42 1.82 17.13
N LEU A 413 -4.34 0.63 17.74
CA LEU A 413 -5.47 0.04 18.47
C LEU A 413 -5.65 0.69 19.84
N SER A 414 -4.60 0.68 20.68
CA SER A 414 -4.61 1.29 22.01
C SER A 414 -3.20 1.59 22.51
N PRO A 415 -3.00 2.53 23.47
CA PRO A 415 -1.66 2.84 23.97
C PRO A 415 -0.92 1.60 24.50
N ARG A 416 0.29 1.38 24.00
CA ARG A 416 1.08 0.17 24.28
C ARG A 416 1.95 0.35 25.50
N LEU A 417 1.80 -0.49 26.51
CA LEU A 417 2.56 -0.40 27.77
C LEU A 417 4.01 -0.87 27.57
N PHE A 418 4.99 -0.08 28.05
CA PHE A 418 6.41 -0.38 27.86
C PHE A 418 7.16 -0.83 29.11
N ASN A 419 7.14 -0.02 30.17
CA ASN A 419 8.11 -0.14 31.26
C ASN A 419 7.52 -0.77 32.54
N VAL A 420 6.44 -1.55 32.42
CA VAL A 420 5.80 -2.21 33.56
C VAL A 420 5.62 -3.69 33.27
N LEU A 421 6.14 -4.52 34.17
CA LEU A 421 6.03 -5.97 34.11
C LEU A 421 4.62 -6.44 34.47
N PRO A 422 4.21 -7.62 34.01
CA PRO A 422 2.95 -8.24 34.42
C PRO A 422 3.04 -8.82 35.84
N ASP A 423 1.91 -8.86 36.56
CA ASP A 423 1.83 -9.42 37.93
C ASP A 423 2.03 -10.96 37.95
N GLU A 424 1.45 -11.67 36.97
CA GLU A 424 1.51 -13.14 36.86
C GLU A 424 2.22 -13.63 35.57
N GLY A 425 3.18 -12.85 35.04
CA GLY A 425 3.89 -13.22 33.81
C GLY A 425 3.08 -13.03 32.51
N MET A 426 1.83 -12.59 32.61
CA MET A 426 0.92 -12.31 31.49
C MET A 426 0.33 -10.90 31.65
N TRP A 427 0.04 -10.20 30.54
CA TRP A 427 -0.68 -8.93 30.50
C TRP A 427 -2.14 -9.16 30.05
N PRO A 428 -3.06 -9.53 30.96
CA PRO A 428 -4.45 -9.80 30.58
C PRO A 428 -5.07 -8.55 29.98
N THR A 429 -5.61 -8.67 28.79
CA THR A 429 -6.12 -7.54 28.01
C THR A 429 -7.53 -7.86 27.51
N THR A 430 -8.48 -6.97 27.78
CA THR A 430 -9.83 -7.04 27.20
C THR A 430 -10.04 -5.88 26.24
N ILE A 431 -10.36 -6.18 24.98
CA ILE A 431 -10.63 -5.15 23.98
C ILE A 431 -12.10 -5.20 23.61
N GLU A 432 -12.75 -4.05 23.62
CA GLU A 432 -14.08 -3.82 23.07
C GLU A 432 -13.99 -2.81 21.92
N ILE A 433 -14.55 -3.16 20.77
CA ILE A 433 -14.57 -2.29 19.59
C ILE A 433 -15.97 -2.22 19.00
N THR A 434 -16.45 -1.03 18.65
CA THR A 434 -17.77 -0.86 18.02
C THR A 434 -17.61 -0.62 16.52
N LEU A 435 -18.16 -1.52 15.71
CA LEU A 435 -17.97 -1.57 14.26
C LEU A 435 -19.32 -1.56 13.52
N PRO A 436 -19.37 -1.19 12.24
CA PRO A 436 -20.55 -1.43 11.40
C PRO A 436 -20.97 -2.91 11.44
N GLY A 437 -22.28 -3.19 11.48
CA GLY A 437 -22.79 -4.56 11.64
C GLY A 437 -22.52 -5.51 10.46
N SER A 438 -22.04 -5.00 9.33
CA SER A 438 -21.53 -5.82 8.22
C SER A 438 -20.13 -6.39 8.48
N MET A 439 -19.37 -5.82 9.44
CA MET A 439 -18.00 -6.23 9.71
C MET A 439 -17.92 -7.37 10.72
N THR A 440 -16.97 -8.27 10.47
CA THR A 440 -16.51 -9.26 11.46
C THR A 440 -15.18 -8.81 12.04
N ALA A 441 -15.07 -8.74 13.37
CA ALA A 441 -13.80 -8.46 14.06
C ALA A 441 -12.95 -9.73 14.19
N ILE A 442 -11.68 -9.65 13.79
CA ILE A 442 -10.74 -10.75 13.80
C ILE A 442 -9.45 -10.27 14.47
N PRO A 443 -9.28 -10.46 15.79
CA PRO A 443 -7.99 -10.25 16.43
C PRO A 443 -6.98 -11.20 15.81
N PHE A 444 -5.77 -10.76 15.52
CA PHE A 444 -4.70 -11.62 15.01
C PHE A 444 -4.13 -12.47 16.15
N GLY A 445 -3.86 -13.74 15.89
CA GLY A 445 -3.42 -14.73 16.90
C GLY A 445 -4.57 -15.63 17.39
N ALA A 446 -4.43 -16.31 18.52
CA ALA A 446 -5.37 -17.35 18.98
C ALA A 446 -6.73 -16.81 19.47
N SER A 447 -6.78 -15.54 19.85
CA SER A 447 -7.98 -14.92 20.43
C SER A 447 -9.17 -14.93 19.47
N ARG A 448 -10.38 -14.90 20.03
CA ARG A 448 -11.64 -14.83 19.28
C ARG A 448 -12.47 -13.66 19.76
N ALA A 449 -13.02 -12.91 18.82
CA ALA A 449 -13.96 -11.85 19.13
C ALA A 449 -15.39 -12.37 19.13
N GLU A 450 -16.17 -11.91 20.10
CA GLU A 450 -17.58 -12.22 20.26
C GLU A 450 -18.39 -10.93 20.13
N ALA A 451 -19.51 -10.98 19.42
CA ALA A 451 -20.48 -9.89 19.41
C ALA A 451 -21.19 -9.82 20.77
N VAL A 452 -20.97 -8.75 21.52
CA VAL A 452 -21.51 -8.58 22.88
C VAL A 452 -22.70 -7.64 22.93
N THR A 453 -22.84 -6.71 21.98
CA THR A 453 -23.97 -5.78 21.93
C THR A 453 -24.26 -5.36 20.50
N GLU A 454 -25.51 -5.56 20.06
CA GLU A 454 -26.03 -4.98 18.83
C GLU A 454 -26.74 -3.67 19.15
N HIS A 455 -26.36 -2.58 18.47
CA HIS A 455 -26.90 -1.25 18.70
C HIS A 455 -28.02 -0.92 17.70
N GLN A 456 -28.91 0.00 18.08
CA GLN A 456 -30.05 0.40 17.24
C GLN A 456 -29.63 1.16 15.97
N ASP A 457 -28.42 1.70 15.94
CA ASP A 457 -27.85 2.40 14.78
C ASP A 457 -27.22 1.46 13.73
N GLY A 458 -27.27 0.15 13.96
CA GLY A 458 -26.72 -0.86 13.06
C GLY A 458 -25.25 -1.19 13.29
N THR A 459 -24.65 -0.69 14.39
CA THR A 459 -23.30 -1.08 14.83
C THR A 459 -23.33 -2.26 15.80
N ILE A 460 -22.21 -2.97 15.91
CA ILE A 460 -22.01 -4.10 16.82
C ILE A 460 -20.75 -3.84 17.64
N THR A 461 -20.87 -3.93 18.97
CA THR A 461 -19.69 -4.01 19.84
C THR A 461 -19.21 -5.45 19.90
N TRP A 462 -17.97 -5.64 19.49
CA TRP A 462 -17.22 -6.89 19.59
C TRP A 462 -16.30 -6.84 20.80
N ARG A 463 -16.14 -7.96 21.50
CA ARG A 463 -15.21 -8.10 22.61
C ARG A 463 -14.31 -9.30 22.41
N TYR A 464 -13.03 -9.15 22.70
CA TYR A 464 -12.11 -10.28 22.82
C TYR A 464 -11.16 -10.10 24.01
N GLU A 465 -10.62 -11.22 24.47
CA GLU A 465 -9.58 -11.28 25.49
C GLU A 465 -8.27 -11.75 24.84
N ASP A 466 -7.17 -11.18 25.28
CA ASP A 466 -5.82 -11.44 24.77
C ASP A 466 -4.79 -11.26 25.90
N ASN A 467 -3.54 -11.60 25.59
CA ASN A 467 -2.41 -11.49 26.49
C ASN A 467 -1.22 -10.82 25.80
N GLY A 468 -0.96 -9.56 26.16
CA GLY A 468 0.14 -8.80 25.60
C GLY A 468 0.00 -7.32 25.88
N THR A 469 0.92 -6.50 25.36
CA THR A 469 0.84 -5.03 25.45
C THR A 469 0.39 -4.39 24.12
N GLY A 470 0.59 -5.08 23.00
CA GLY A 470 0.14 -4.69 21.66
C GLY A 470 -0.96 -5.61 21.14
N GLY A 471 -1.03 -5.74 19.81
CA GLY A 471 -1.99 -6.60 19.14
C GLY A 471 -2.37 -6.04 17.77
N ILE A 472 -2.85 -6.91 16.89
CA ILE A 472 -3.33 -6.53 15.56
C ILE A 472 -4.79 -6.92 15.47
N LEU A 473 -5.64 -5.98 15.05
CA LEU A 473 -7.05 -6.21 14.87
C LEU A 473 -7.44 -5.91 13.43
N TYR A 474 -7.95 -6.93 12.76
CA TYR A 474 -8.65 -6.80 11.49
C TYR A 474 -10.15 -6.69 11.74
N ALA A 475 -10.80 -5.89 10.92
CA ALA A 475 -12.23 -5.98 10.75
C ALA A 475 -12.60 -5.70 9.30
N GLY A 476 -13.62 -6.37 8.80
CA GLY A 476 -14.09 -6.13 7.44
C GLY A 476 -15.30 -6.97 7.09
N ASP A 477 -15.84 -6.74 5.90
CA ASP A 477 -16.91 -7.57 5.36
C ASP A 477 -16.36 -8.93 4.87
N TYR A 478 -16.07 -9.80 5.84
CA TYR A 478 -15.51 -11.12 5.62
C TYR A 478 -16.59 -12.19 5.40
N ILE A 479 -16.23 -13.19 4.62
CA ILE A 479 -16.81 -14.53 4.68
C ILE A 479 -15.87 -15.39 5.51
N ARG A 480 -16.46 -16.24 6.36
CA ARG A 480 -15.74 -17.25 7.15
C ARG A 480 -16.16 -18.63 6.69
N GLU A 481 -15.19 -19.49 6.44
CA GLU A 481 -15.39 -20.92 6.23
C GLU A 481 -14.62 -21.73 7.27
N ASP A 482 -15.33 -22.65 7.94
CA ASP A 482 -14.75 -23.55 8.93
C ASP A 482 -14.35 -24.87 8.29
N ILE A 483 -13.06 -25.20 8.38
CA ILE A 483 -12.44 -26.34 7.72
C ILE A 483 -11.77 -27.22 8.79
N GLN A 484 -11.85 -28.53 8.61
CA GLN A 484 -11.18 -29.53 9.46
C GLN A 484 -10.23 -30.32 8.58
N ALA A 485 -8.93 -30.20 8.85
CA ALA A 485 -7.86 -30.83 8.07
C ALA A 485 -6.58 -30.92 8.90
N GLY A 486 -5.77 -31.97 8.69
CA GLY A 486 -4.50 -32.14 9.41
C GLY A 486 -4.62 -32.28 10.93
N GLY A 487 -5.82 -32.53 11.48
CA GLY A 487 -6.07 -32.50 12.92
C GLY A 487 -6.25 -31.08 13.50
N ILE A 488 -6.35 -30.07 12.64
CA ILE A 488 -6.48 -28.65 12.97
C ILE A 488 -7.86 -28.14 12.53
N ALA A 489 -8.46 -27.29 13.35
CA ALA A 489 -9.63 -26.50 12.99
C ALA A 489 -9.19 -25.17 12.35
N ILE A 490 -9.37 -25.06 11.03
CA ILE A 490 -8.95 -23.90 10.25
C ILE A 490 -10.16 -22.99 10.01
N GLU A 491 -10.01 -21.71 10.31
CA GLU A 491 -10.98 -20.67 9.98
C GLU A 491 -10.41 -19.84 8.82
N LEU A 492 -10.95 -20.04 7.62
CA LEU A 492 -10.56 -19.28 6.43
C LEU A 492 -11.44 -18.03 6.34
N TYR A 493 -10.81 -16.86 6.37
CA TYR A 493 -11.45 -15.56 6.23
C TYR A 493 -11.01 -14.91 4.91
N TYR A 494 -11.96 -14.56 4.04
CA TYR A 494 -11.69 -13.79 2.82
C TYR A 494 -12.77 -12.72 2.59
N GLY A 495 -12.42 -11.68 1.84
CA GLY A 495 -13.31 -10.55 1.58
C GLY A 495 -14.56 -10.99 0.81
N ARG A 496 -15.74 -10.48 1.17
CA ARG A 496 -17.00 -10.84 0.50
C ARG A 496 -16.97 -10.54 -1.01
N LYS A 497 -16.26 -9.50 -1.43
CA LYS A 497 -16.08 -9.15 -2.85
C LYS A 497 -15.32 -10.23 -3.63
N HIS A 498 -14.41 -10.97 -2.98
CA HIS A 498 -13.62 -12.04 -3.60
C HIS A 498 -14.37 -13.39 -3.71
N GLN A 499 -15.58 -13.52 -3.16
CA GLN A 499 -16.26 -14.82 -3.01
C GLN A 499 -16.30 -15.63 -4.30
N THR A 500 -16.71 -15.01 -5.41
CA THR A 500 -16.84 -15.72 -6.69
C THR A 500 -15.51 -16.25 -7.21
N VAL A 501 -14.40 -15.55 -6.95
CA VAL A 501 -13.06 -15.98 -7.36
C VAL A 501 -12.55 -17.10 -6.45
N MET A 502 -12.72 -16.96 -5.12
CA MET A 502 -12.33 -18.00 -4.15
C MET A 502 -13.10 -19.31 -4.36
N GLU A 503 -14.40 -19.24 -4.58
CA GLU A 503 -15.24 -20.42 -4.85
C GLU A 503 -14.87 -21.07 -6.19
N ALA A 504 -14.60 -20.28 -7.24
CA ALA A 504 -14.20 -20.82 -8.54
C ALA A 504 -12.83 -21.51 -8.51
N ALA A 505 -11.92 -21.04 -7.64
CA ALA A 505 -10.61 -21.65 -7.42
C ALA A 505 -10.63 -22.82 -6.43
N GLY A 506 -11.77 -23.10 -5.79
CA GLY A 506 -11.88 -24.19 -4.81
C GLY A 506 -11.09 -23.95 -3.53
N ALA A 507 -11.03 -22.70 -3.05
CA ALA A 507 -10.19 -22.30 -1.92
C ALA A 507 -10.33 -23.19 -0.67
N ALA A 508 -11.56 -23.54 -0.27
CA ALA A 508 -11.79 -24.39 0.90
C ALA A 508 -11.27 -25.83 0.71
N ASP A 509 -11.37 -26.39 -0.50
CA ASP A 509 -10.85 -27.72 -0.83
C ASP A 509 -9.31 -27.69 -0.92
N ALA A 510 -8.73 -26.61 -1.44
CA ALA A 510 -7.29 -26.41 -1.47
C ALA A 510 -6.72 -26.32 -0.04
N VAL A 511 -7.34 -25.53 0.85
CA VAL A 511 -6.95 -25.46 2.27
C VAL A 511 -7.02 -26.85 2.92
N ARG A 512 -8.10 -27.60 2.68
CA ARG A 512 -8.24 -28.96 3.22
C ARG A 512 -7.14 -29.89 2.74
N THR A 513 -6.83 -29.82 1.45
CA THR A 513 -5.81 -30.65 0.81
C THR A 513 -4.43 -30.32 1.35
N VAL A 514 -4.04 -29.04 1.31
CA VAL A 514 -2.72 -28.59 1.76
C VAL A 514 -2.52 -28.88 3.24
N ALA A 515 -3.47 -28.51 4.09
CA ALA A 515 -3.33 -28.75 5.53
C ALA A 515 -3.30 -30.25 5.86
N GLY A 516 -4.07 -31.07 5.15
CA GLY A 516 -4.02 -32.53 5.29
C GLY A 516 -2.64 -33.09 4.92
N TYR A 517 -2.21 -32.79 3.69
CA TYR A 517 -0.95 -33.29 3.13
C TYR A 517 0.27 -32.81 3.93
N CYS A 518 0.43 -31.50 4.11
CA CYS A 518 1.62 -30.96 4.75
C CYS A 518 1.70 -31.36 6.24
N THR A 519 0.57 -31.47 6.94
CA THR A 519 0.60 -31.96 8.33
C THR A 519 0.96 -33.44 8.42
N GLU A 520 0.45 -34.27 7.50
CA GLU A 520 0.76 -35.71 7.47
C GLU A 520 2.22 -35.98 7.11
N HIS A 521 2.75 -35.28 6.10
CA HIS A 521 4.09 -35.54 5.58
C HIS A 521 5.17 -34.75 6.33
N TYR A 522 4.95 -33.47 6.66
CA TYR A 522 5.98 -32.60 7.24
C TYR A 522 5.75 -32.28 8.72
N GLY A 523 4.51 -32.29 9.20
CA GLY A 523 4.18 -32.00 10.59
C GLY A 523 3.36 -30.71 10.76
N PRO A 524 2.86 -30.45 11.98
CA PRO A 524 1.97 -29.32 12.26
C PRO A 524 2.70 -27.98 12.17
N LEU A 525 1.96 -26.91 11.86
CA LEU A 525 2.51 -25.56 11.81
C LEU A 525 2.93 -25.11 13.22
N SER A 526 4.11 -24.50 13.34
CA SER A 526 4.66 -24.03 14.63
C SER A 526 3.84 -22.91 15.29
N PHE A 527 3.00 -22.23 14.50
CA PHE A 527 2.14 -21.14 14.92
C PHE A 527 0.66 -21.54 14.99
N GLU A 528 0.31 -22.83 14.97
CA GLU A 528 -1.05 -23.24 15.33
C GLU A 528 -1.28 -23.06 16.84
N ALA A 529 -2.47 -22.61 17.23
CA ALA A 529 -2.81 -22.39 18.63
C ALA A 529 -3.87 -23.40 19.08
N GLY A 530 -3.47 -24.37 19.90
CA GLY A 530 -4.40 -25.33 20.52
C GLY A 530 -5.21 -26.15 19.51
N GLY A 531 -4.62 -26.50 18.37
CA GLY A 531 -5.29 -27.20 17.28
C GLY A 531 -6.23 -26.31 16.46
N THR A 532 -6.04 -24.99 16.49
CA THR A 532 -6.79 -24.03 15.67
C THR A 532 -5.87 -23.09 14.91
N LEU A 533 -6.31 -22.65 13.73
CA LEU A 533 -5.58 -21.69 12.90
C LEU A 533 -6.57 -20.78 12.16
N LYS A 534 -6.31 -19.48 12.18
CA LYS A 534 -7.02 -18.52 11.31
C LYS A 534 -6.16 -18.19 10.10
N LEU A 535 -6.70 -18.40 8.91
CA LEU A 535 -6.12 -17.91 7.66
C LEU A 535 -6.90 -16.68 7.25
N ILE A 536 -6.26 -15.51 7.28
CA ILE A 536 -6.94 -14.22 7.13
C ILE A 536 -6.46 -13.54 5.85
N GLN A 537 -7.34 -13.40 4.87
CA GLN A 537 -7.07 -12.54 3.72
C GLN A 537 -6.96 -11.09 4.17
N SER A 538 -5.81 -10.50 3.91
CA SER A 538 -5.49 -9.11 4.22
C SER A 538 -5.61 -8.23 2.98
N ARG A 539 -5.64 -6.91 3.18
CA ARG A 539 -5.32 -5.97 2.12
C ARG A 539 -3.91 -6.20 1.60
N VAL A 540 -3.60 -5.65 0.41
CA VAL A 540 -2.24 -5.68 -0.14
C VAL A 540 -1.22 -5.20 0.88
N ALA A 541 -0.34 -6.12 1.29
CA ALA A 541 0.68 -5.89 2.30
C ALA A 541 2.10 -6.00 1.70
N GLY A 542 2.23 -6.66 0.54
CA GLY A 542 3.53 -6.91 -0.10
C GLY A 542 4.29 -8.07 0.54
N GLY A 543 3.58 -8.97 1.23
CA GLY A 543 4.11 -10.12 1.97
C GLY A 543 3.13 -10.64 3.02
N GLY A 544 3.46 -11.79 3.61
CA GLY A 544 2.67 -12.41 4.69
C GLY A 544 3.41 -12.42 6.02
N TYR A 545 2.67 -12.66 7.11
CA TYR A 545 3.23 -13.01 8.40
C TYR A 545 2.27 -13.92 9.18
N ALA A 546 2.84 -14.67 10.11
CA ALA A 546 2.12 -15.60 10.97
C ALA A 546 2.56 -15.41 12.43
N SER A 547 1.63 -15.63 13.35
CA SER A 547 1.88 -15.65 14.79
C SER A 547 0.84 -16.54 15.48
N ASP A 548 1.11 -16.96 16.71
CA ASP A 548 0.37 -17.97 17.49
C ASP A 548 -1.16 -17.93 17.27
N GLY A 549 -1.67 -18.80 16.38
CA GLY A 549 -3.08 -19.01 16.05
C GLY A 549 -3.58 -18.34 14.76
N ALA A 550 -2.77 -17.57 14.04
CA ALA A 550 -3.18 -16.89 12.81
C ALA A 550 -2.05 -16.70 11.78
N SER A 551 -2.45 -16.65 10.52
CA SER A 551 -1.58 -16.30 9.39
C SER A 551 -2.32 -15.44 8.38
N LEU A 552 -1.59 -14.53 7.74
CA LEU A 552 -2.13 -13.71 6.65
C LEU A 552 -1.98 -14.38 5.29
N LEU A 553 -3.00 -14.15 4.47
CA LEU A 553 -3.02 -14.38 3.04
C LEU A 553 -3.06 -13.00 2.37
N ASP A 554 -2.06 -12.60 1.58
CA ASP A 554 -2.10 -11.32 0.86
C ASP A 554 -3.13 -11.44 -0.27
N GLU A 555 -4.12 -10.54 -0.34
CA GLU A 555 -5.15 -10.60 -1.39
C GLU A 555 -4.55 -10.63 -2.79
N ALA A 556 -3.37 -10.01 -2.99
CA ALA A 556 -2.74 -9.94 -4.29
C ALA A 556 -2.49 -11.35 -4.85
N ASP A 557 -2.09 -12.31 -4.03
CA ASP A 557 -1.74 -13.68 -4.44
C ASP A 557 -2.97 -14.47 -4.93
N PHE A 558 -4.17 -14.08 -4.50
CA PHE A 558 -5.42 -14.81 -4.77
C PHE A 558 -6.30 -14.14 -5.83
N THR A 559 -5.79 -13.12 -6.53
CA THR A 559 -6.53 -12.41 -7.58
C THR A 559 -6.81 -13.32 -8.79
N ALA A 560 -7.84 -12.99 -9.58
CA ALA A 560 -8.16 -13.76 -10.77
C ALA A 560 -7.00 -13.85 -11.79
N VAL A 561 -6.15 -12.83 -11.86
CA VAL A 561 -4.97 -12.83 -12.74
C VAL A 561 -3.86 -13.72 -12.19
N ASN A 562 -3.57 -13.65 -10.88
CA ASN A 562 -2.51 -14.45 -10.28
C ASN A 562 -2.89 -15.93 -10.19
N LEU A 563 -4.16 -16.23 -9.90
CA LEU A 563 -4.68 -17.59 -9.98
C LEU A 563 -4.70 -18.15 -11.42
N SER A 564 -4.44 -17.34 -12.44
CA SER A 564 -4.30 -17.82 -13.82
C SER A 564 -2.84 -17.96 -14.28
N ASP A 565 -1.87 -17.87 -13.35
CA ASP A 565 -0.44 -17.99 -13.64
C ASP A 565 -0.03 -19.45 -13.85
N ASP A 566 0.23 -19.81 -15.11
CA ASP A 566 0.61 -21.15 -15.53
C ASP A 566 2.04 -21.56 -15.10
N GLY A 567 2.84 -20.59 -14.63
CA GLY A 567 4.15 -20.85 -14.02
C GLY A 567 4.07 -21.42 -12.61
N LYS A 568 2.93 -21.26 -11.91
CA LYS A 568 2.70 -21.73 -10.54
C LYS A 568 1.80 -22.96 -10.47
N GLY A 569 0.92 -23.15 -11.46
CA GLY A 569 0.05 -24.33 -11.56
C GLY A 569 -0.75 -24.34 -12.86
N ALA A 570 -1.20 -25.52 -13.30
CA ALA A 570 -1.86 -25.66 -14.61
C ALA A 570 -3.29 -25.10 -14.65
N VAL A 571 -3.93 -24.98 -13.47
CA VAL A 571 -5.28 -24.44 -13.29
C VAL A 571 -5.36 -23.62 -12.00
N PRO A 572 -6.36 -22.73 -11.83
CA PRO A 572 -6.48 -21.87 -10.65
C PRO A 572 -6.46 -22.57 -9.29
N GLY A 573 -7.02 -23.77 -9.20
CA GLY A 573 -6.97 -24.56 -7.96
C GLY A 573 -5.56 -25.02 -7.58
N GLU A 574 -4.69 -25.22 -8.56
CA GLU A 574 -3.28 -25.60 -8.32
C GLU A 574 -2.45 -24.41 -7.85
N VAL A 575 -2.69 -23.21 -8.42
CA VAL A 575 -2.06 -21.98 -7.93
C VAL A 575 -2.52 -21.68 -6.50
N MET A 576 -3.81 -21.87 -6.20
CA MET A 576 -4.33 -21.78 -4.83
C MET A 576 -3.61 -22.75 -3.87
N ILE A 577 -3.36 -23.99 -4.30
CA ILE A 577 -2.56 -24.96 -3.52
C ILE A 577 -1.15 -24.43 -3.30
N HIS A 578 -0.47 -23.94 -4.36
CA HIS A 578 0.88 -23.37 -4.26
C HIS A 578 0.97 -22.26 -3.22
N GLU A 579 0.10 -21.25 -3.30
CA GLU A 579 0.13 -20.11 -2.36
C GLU A 579 -0.18 -20.54 -0.91
N LEU A 580 -0.99 -21.58 -0.72
CA LEU A 580 -1.26 -22.14 0.61
C LEU A 580 -0.11 -23.03 1.13
N VAL A 581 0.69 -23.64 0.27
CA VAL A 581 1.88 -24.40 0.69
C VAL A 581 2.94 -23.48 1.30
N HIS A 582 2.98 -22.20 0.93
CA HIS A 582 3.85 -21.21 1.57
C HIS A 582 3.61 -21.04 3.08
N GLN A 583 2.45 -21.49 3.59
CA GLN A 583 2.21 -21.55 5.03
C GLN A 583 3.20 -22.48 5.74
N TRP A 584 3.63 -23.58 5.09
CA TRP A 584 4.69 -24.46 5.56
C TRP A 584 6.08 -24.01 5.08
N TRP A 585 6.27 -23.87 3.77
CA TRP A 585 7.55 -23.49 3.17
C TRP A 585 7.58 -21.99 2.86
N GLY A 586 7.99 -21.20 3.86
CA GLY A 586 7.85 -19.75 3.86
C GLY A 586 7.62 -19.29 5.29
N LEU A 587 6.35 -19.20 5.71
CA LEU A 587 5.99 -18.72 7.05
C LEU A 587 6.32 -19.72 8.16
N GLY A 588 6.06 -21.01 7.94
CA GLY A 588 6.40 -22.07 8.89
C GLY A 588 7.90 -22.34 8.98
N ASN A 589 8.64 -22.03 7.91
CA ASN A 589 10.07 -22.25 7.81
C ASN A 589 10.71 -21.24 6.84
N MET A 590 11.49 -20.32 7.39
CA MET A 590 12.11 -19.22 6.62
C MET A 590 13.37 -19.70 5.91
N PHE A 591 13.72 -19.07 4.78
CA PHE A 591 14.84 -19.46 3.92
C PHE A 591 15.93 -18.40 3.87
N ASP A 592 17.18 -18.86 3.76
CA ASP A 592 18.30 -17.96 3.50
C ASP A 592 18.32 -17.63 2.01
N VAL A 593 17.80 -16.46 1.67
CA VAL A 593 17.71 -16.00 0.28
C VAL A 593 19.04 -15.39 -0.14
N ALA A 594 20.01 -16.26 -0.44
CA ALA A 594 21.21 -15.89 -1.18
C ALA A 594 20.91 -15.83 -2.70
N ALA A 595 21.78 -15.15 -3.47
CA ALA A 595 21.66 -15.13 -4.93
C ALA A 595 21.81 -16.55 -5.51
N GLY A 596 20.69 -17.24 -5.75
CA GLY A 596 20.68 -18.65 -6.14
C GLY A 596 19.28 -19.23 -6.33
N PRO A 597 19.21 -20.54 -6.69
CA PRO A 597 17.96 -21.24 -6.93
C PRO A 597 17.25 -21.68 -5.63
N TRP A 598 17.98 -21.76 -4.51
CA TRP A 598 17.43 -22.18 -3.22
C TRP A 598 16.57 -21.06 -2.60
N SER A 599 15.29 -21.34 -2.42
CA SER A 599 14.30 -20.43 -1.84
C SER A 599 13.06 -21.23 -1.40
N ALA A 600 12.14 -20.57 -0.72
CA ALA A 600 10.83 -21.14 -0.37
C ALA A 600 10.08 -21.68 -1.60
N GLU A 601 10.23 -21.04 -2.76
CA GLU A 601 9.59 -21.45 -4.02
C GLU A 601 9.97 -22.87 -4.43
N GLY A 602 11.25 -23.25 -4.31
CA GLY A 602 11.71 -24.57 -4.73
C GLY A 602 10.99 -25.71 -4.03
N LEU A 603 10.86 -25.60 -2.70
CA LEU A 603 10.11 -26.59 -1.91
C LEU A 603 8.60 -26.43 -2.06
N THR A 604 8.09 -25.21 -2.21
CA THR A 604 6.65 -24.97 -2.42
C THR A 604 6.16 -25.58 -3.73
N VAL A 605 6.91 -25.37 -4.82
CA VAL A 605 6.60 -25.96 -6.14
C VAL A 605 6.74 -27.48 -6.10
N TYR A 606 7.80 -28.02 -5.47
CA TYR A 606 7.95 -29.46 -5.32
C TYR A 606 6.81 -30.08 -4.51
N THR A 607 6.45 -29.52 -3.36
CA THR A 607 5.30 -29.98 -2.55
C THR A 607 3.98 -29.84 -3.32
N THR A 608 3.78 -28.76 -4.08
CA THR A 608 2.60 -28.59 -4.94
C THR A 608 2.52 -29.71 -5.98
N TYR A 609 3.62 -30.02 -6.65
CA TYR A 609 3.72 -31.16 -7.56
C TYR A 609 3.35 -32.48 -6.88
N ARG A 610 3.83 -32.74 -5.66
CA ARG A 610 3.50 -33.95 -4.88
C ARG A 610 1.99 -34.03 -4.59
N ILE A 611 1.39 -32.94 -4.15
CA ILE A 611 -0.06 -32.86 -3.89
C ILE A 611 -0.85 -33.10 -5.17
N VAL A 612 -0.48 -32.44 -6.27
CA VAL A 612 -1.16 -32.58 -7.56
C VAL A 612 -1.02 -34.00 -8.11
N LYS A 613 0.15 -34.64 -7.94
CA LYS A 613 0.38 -36.05 -8.29
C LYS A 613 -0.60 -36.97 -7.54
N ASP A 614 -0.83 -36.73 -6.26
CA ASP A 614 -1.78 -37.52 -5.45
C ASP A 614 -3.24 -37.28 -5.86
N LEU A 615 -3.58 -36.05 -6.24
CA LEU A 615 -4.93 -35.69 -6.68
C LEU A 615 -5.27 -36.20 -8.08
N TYR A 616 -4.33 -36.12 -9.03
CA TYR A 616 -4.59 -36.27 -10.46
C TYR A 616 -3.78 -37.34 -11.17
N ASP A 617 -2.93 -38.10 -10.47
CA ASP A 617 -2.02 -39.14 -10.96
C ASP A 617 -0.66 -38.68 -11.50
N GLU A 618 0.24 -39.65 -11.65
CA GLU A 618 1.64 -39.46 -12.08
C GLU A 618 1.77 -38.97 -13.53
N ASP A 619 0.90 -39.43 -14.43
CA ASP A 619 0.95 -39.02 -15.84
C ASP A 619 0.58 -37.53 -15.96
N TYR A 620 -0.40 -37.08 -15.17
CA TYR A 620 -0.77 -35.67 -15.09
C TYR A 620 0.38 -34.80 -14.54
N ALA A 621 0.94 -35.18 -13.39
CA ALA A 621 1.97 -34.41 -12.72
C ALA A 621 3.27 -34.35 -13.57
N GLN A 622 3.66 -35.48 -14.18
CA GLN A 622 4.81 -35.56 -15.07
C GLN A 622 4.69 -34.58 -16.24
N LYS A 623 3.52 -34.55 -16.89
CA LYS A 623 3.28 -33.70 -18.06
C LYS A 623 3.22 -32.21 -17.72
N ASN A 624 2.50 -31.84 -16.66
CA ASN A 624 2.23 -30.42 -16.37
C ASN A 624 3.34 -29.76 -15.54
N TYR A 625 4.13 -30.52 -14.78
CA TYR A 625 5.20 -30.00 -13.94
C TYR A 625 6.57 -30.42 -14.47
N VAL A 626 6.93 -31.70 -14.39
CA VAL A 626 8.31 -32.16 -14.64
C VAL A 626 8.78 -31.87 -16.07
N GLU A 627 7.96 -32.17 -17.08
CA GLU A 627 8.28 -31.87 -18.48
C GLU A 627 8.38 -30.36 -18.74
N SER A 628 7.47 -29.58 -18.13
CA SER A 628 7.46 -28.11 -18.22
C SER A 628 8.72 -27.50 -17.61
N TRP A 629 9.12 -27.94 -16.41
CA TRP A 629 10.34 -27.50 -15.73
C TRP A 629 11.58 -27.83 -16.54
N ARG A 630 11.68 -29.05 -17.11
CA ARG A 630 12.82 -29.47 -17.94
C ARG A 630 12.94 -28.57 -19.16
N GLN A 631 11.83 -28.31 -19.84
CA GLN A 631 11.81 -27.41 -20.98
C GLN A 631 12.26 -25.99 -20.58
N ALA A 632 11.76 -25.46 -19.47
CA ALA A 632 12.13 -24.12 -19.01
C ALA A 632 13.62 -24.02 -18.64
N VAL A 633 14.19 -25.05 -18.01
CA VAL A 633 15.63 -25.12 -17.68
C VAL A 633 16.48 -25.27 -18.95
N ASP A 634 16.05 -26.06 -19.92
CA ASP A 634 16.73 -26.17 -21.22
C ASP A 634 16.76 -24.81 -21.94
N ASP A 635 15.62 -24.11 -21.98
CA ASP A 635 15.51 -22.76 -22.55
C ASP A 635 16.36 -21.74 -21.79
N TYR A 636 16.42 -21.83 -20.46
CA TYR A 636 17.30 -21.04 -19.61
C TYR A 636 18.78 -21.26 -19.96
N ASN A 637 19.20 -22.52 -20.12
CA ASN A 637 20.57 -22.86 -20.49
C ASN A 637 20.93 -22.38 -21.91
N LEU A 638 19.95 -22.28 -22.81
CA LEU A 638 20.12 -21.72 -24.14
C LEU A 638 20.07 -20.18 -24.19
N ASN A 639 19.58 -19.54 -23.12
CA ASN A 639 19.42 -18.10 -23.02
C ASN A 639 20.73 -17.35 -23.28
N PHE A 640 20.66 -16.28 -24.07
CA PHE A 640 21.83 -15.50 -24.46
C PHE A 640 22.58 -14.90 -23.26
N TYR A 641 21.86 -14.35 -22.27
CA TYR A 641 22.48 -13.66 -21.13
C TYR A 641 23.05 -14.62 -20.10
N VAL A 642 22.48 -15.82 -19.96
CA VAL A 642 23.04 -16.90 -19.14
C VAL A 642 24.37 -17.36 -19.72
N ARG A 643 24.45 -17.53 -21.04
CA ARG A 643 25.65 -18.02 -21.73
C ARG A 643 26.73 -16.95 -21.91
N ASN A 644 26.37 -15.67 -21.82
CA ASN A 644 27.27 -14.54 -22.03
C ASN A 644 27.03 -13.45 -20.96
N PRO A 645 27.36 -13.72 -19.68
CA PRO A 645 27.04 -12.83 -18.55
C PRO A 645 27.71 -11.44 -18.64
N GLU A 646 28.80 -11.33 -19.40
CA GLU A 646 29.46 -10.05 -19.67
C GLU A 646 28.56 -9.05 -20.41
N TYR A 647 27.62 -9.54 -21.23
CA TYR A 647 26.66 -8.67 -21.92
C TYR A 647 25.54 -8.23 -20.99
N LEU A 648 25.10 -9.09 -20.07
CA LEU A 648 24.14 -8.73 -19.03
C LEU A 648 24.71 -7.66 -18.09
N ALA A 649 25.98 -7.81 -17.70
CA ALA A 649 26.69 -6.83 -16.87
C ALA A 649 26.89 -5.46 -17.57
N ALA A 650 26.92 -5.44 -18.90
CA ALA A 650 27.02 -4.23 -19.71
C ALA A 650 25.68 -3.50 -19.93
N LEU A 651 24.54 -4.11 -19.57
CA LEU A 651 23.24 -3.45 -19.64
C LEU A 651 23.09 -2.39 -18.54
N PRO A 652 22.25 -1.37 -18.75
CA PRO A 652 21.86 -0.50 -17.66
C PRO A 652 21.14 -1.30 -16.57
N GLU A 653 21.26 -0.82 -15.33
CA GLU A 653 20.88 -1.56 -14.13
C GLU A 653 19.43 -2.05 -14.13
N GLU A 654 18.49 -1.23 -14.60
CA GLU A 654 17.07 -1.58 -14.68
C GLU A 654 16.82 -2.78 -15.60
N GLN A 655 17.37 -2.76 -16.82
CA GLN A 655 17.21 -3.88 -17.76
C GLN A 655 17.94 -5.13 -17.26
N ARG A 656 19.08 -4.94 -16.59
CA ARG A 656 19.78 -6.03 -15.92
C ARG A 656 18.91 -6.67 -14.84
N LEU A 657 18.27 -5.88 -13.98
CA LEU A 657 17.40 -6.37 -12.92
C LEU A 657 16.16 -7.09 -13.47
N GLU A 658 15.52 -6.55 -14.52
CA GLU A 658 14.38 -7.20 -15.19
C GLU A 658 14.75 -8.58 -15.72
N ILE A 659 15.87 -8.67 -16.45
CA ILE A 659 16.36 -9.94 -17.00
C ILE A 659 16.77 -10.88 -15.86
N THR A 660 17.53 -10.40 -14.87
CA THR A 660 17.95 -11.21 -13.72
C THR A 660 16.76 -11.74 -12.94
N GLY A 661 15.69 -10.97 -12.76
CA GLY A 661 14.46 -11.40 -12.12
C GLY A 661 13.75 -12.52 -12.90
N SER A 662 13.58 -12.36 -14.21
CA SER A 662 13.01 -13.41 -15.07
C SER A 662 13.86 -14.69 -15.06
N LEU A 663 15.18 -14.54 -15.05
CA LEU A 663 16.09 -15.68 -14.94
C LEU A 663 16.00 -16.33 -13.55
N ALA A 664 15.90 -15.55 -12.47
CA ALA A 664 15.73 -16.07 -11.12
C ALA A 664 14.44 -16.88 -10.96
N PHE A 665 13.35 -16.46 -11.60
CA PHE A 665 12.09 -17.21 -11.61
C PHE A 665 12.31 -18.65 -12.09
N VAL A 666 12.93 -18.85 -13.27
CA VAL A 666 13.18 -20.22 -13.79
C VAL A 666 14.05 -21.03 -12.84
N ARG A 667 15.03 -20.39 -12.19
CA ARG A 667 15.90 -21.05 -11.23
C ARG A 667 15.16 -21.51 -9.96
N GLN A 668 14.21 -20.72 -9.50
CA GLN A 668 13.46 -20.98 -8.27
C GLN A 668 12.26 -21.92 -8.50
N TYR A 669 11.52 -21.75 -9.59
CA TYR A 669 10.29 -22.48 -9.90
C TYR A 669 10.49 -23.70 -10.81
N CYS A 670 11.65 -23.87 -11.44
CA CYS A 670 11.90 -24.99 -12.36
C CYS A 670 13.21 -25.74 -12.07
N GLU A 671 14.35 -25.03 -11.99
CA GLU A 671 15.65 -25.66 -11.70
C GLU A 671 15.65 -26.32 -10.32
N MET A 672 15.24 -25.59 -9.27
CA MET A 672 15.28 -26.11 -7.92
C MET A 672 14.32 -27.30 -7.67
N PRO A 673 13.05 -27.27 -8.12
CA PRO A 673 12.17 -28.44 -8.01
C PRO A 673 12.70 -29.67 -8.73
N LEU A 674 13.36 -29.51 -9.89
CA LEU A 674 14.03 -30.63 -10.58
C LEU A 674 15.23 -31.16 -9.79
N LYS A 675 16.00 -30.29 -9.14
CA LYS A 675 17.08 -30.70 -8.24
C LYS A 675 16.55 -31.47 -7.03
N ILE A 676 15.44 -31.03 -6.45
CA ILE A 676 14.77 -31.72 -5.34
C ILE A 676 14.22 -33.08 -5.81
N LEU A 677 13.62 -33.16 -7.00
CA LEU A 677 13.15 -34.41 -7.60
C LEU A 677 14.33 -35.39 -7.86
N LYS A 678 15.47 -34.89 -8.34
CA LYS A 678 16.68 -35.72 -8.48
C LYS A 678 17.20 -36.18 -7.12
N ALA A 679 17.17 -35.32 -6.12
CA ALA A 679 17.54 -35.70 -4.75
C ALA A 679 16.61 -36.80 -4.23
N GLU A 680 15.30 -36.72 -4.48
CA GLU A 680 14.30 -37.74 -4.13
C GLU A 680 14.69 -39.11 -4.72
N GLU A 681 15.03 -39.17 -6.01
CA GLU A 681 15.49 -40.40 -6.66
C GLU A 681 16.76 -40.97 -5.99
N LEU A 682 17.72 -40.11 -5.64
CA LEU A 682 19.01 -40.49 -5.06
C LEU A 682 18.91 -40.98 -3.61
N VAL A 683 18.02 -40.40 -2.80
CA VAL A 683 17.82 -40.80 -1.39
C VAL A 683 16.95 -42.05 -1.23
N GLY A 684 16.37 -42.57 -2.33
CA GLY A 684 15.62 -43.82 -2.35
C GLY A 684 14.12 -43.67 -2.55
N GLY A 685 13.66 -42.55 -3.12
CA GLY A 685 12.27 -42.28 -3.49
C GLY A 685 11.50 -41.43 -2.48
N GLU A 686 10.24 -41.23 -2.79
CA GLU A 686 9.28 -40.35 -2.11
C GLU A 686 9.27 -40.49 -0.59
N GLU A 687 9.09 -41.71 -0.05
CA GLU A 687 9.04 -41.96 1.40
C GLU A 687 10.35 -41.61 2.14
N ALA A 688 11.49 -41.65 1.45
CA ALA A 688 12.77 -41.25 2.02
C ALA A 688 12.91 -39.72 2.01
N MET A 689 12.50 -39.06 0.93
CA MET A 689 12.48 -37.60 0.84
C MET A 689 11.49 -36.98 1.83
N ASP A 690 10.28 -37.54 1.97
CA ASP A 690 9.28 -37.03 2.92
C ASP A 690 9.81 -37.04 4.36
N ARG A 691 10.54 -38.10 4.75
CA ARG A 691 11.19 -38.16 6.08
C ARG A 691 12.27 -37.10 6.24
N ILE A 692 13.07 -36.84 5.20
CA ILE A 692 14.09 -35.80 5.23
C ILE A 692 13.44 -34.41 5.38
N LEU A 693 12.39 -34.14 4.60
CA LEU A 693 11.68 -32.86 4.66
C LEU A 693 10.94 -32.68 6.00
N HIS A 694 10.37 -33.74 6.55
CA HIS A 694 9.83 -33.77 7.91
C HIS A 694 10.87 -33.36 8.95
N ASP A 695 12.04 -33.99 8.93
CA ASP A 695 13.11 -33.71 9.89
C ASP A 695 13.65 -32.27 9.72
N LEU A 696 13.76 -31.78 8.48
CA LEU A 696 14.16 -30.40 8.20
C LEU A 696 13.12 -29.38 8.67
N PHE A 697 11.84 -29.66 8.48
CA PHE A 697 10.75 -28.78 8.91
C PHE A 697 10.70 -28.67 10.44
N ASN A 698 10.85 -29.80 11.15
CA ASN A 698 10.79 -29.86 12.62
C ASN A 698 12.16 -29.68 13.31
N ARG A 699 13.18 -29.19 12.60
CA ARG A 699 14.51 -29.00 13.16
C ARG A 699 14.50 -27.98 14.30
N GLU A 700 15.47 -28.08 15.20
CA GLU A 700 15.73 -27.04 16.19
C GLU A 700 16.26 -25.78 15.47
N LEU A 701 15.61 -24.64 15.70
CA LEU A 701 15.99 -23.37 15.07
C LEU A 701 17.03 -22.65 15.93
N ASP A 702 18.09 -22.14 15.30
CA ASP A 702 18.99 -21.16 15.92
C ASP A 702 18.26 -19.80 15.95
N PRO A 703 17.99 -19.22 17.14
CA PRO A 703 17.34 -17.92 17.25
C PRO A 703 18.11 -16.78 16.55
N MET A 704 19.42 -16.92 16.34
CA MET A 704 20.27 -15.95 15.65
C MET A 704 20.31 -16.15 14.14
N TYR A 705 19.98 -17.35 13.67
CA TYR A 705 19.94 -17.67 12.25
C TYR A 705 18.92 -18.78 11.96
N PRO A 706 17.60 -18.46 11.99
CA PRO A 706 16.55 -19.47 11.88
C PRO A 706 16.31 -19.98 10.45
N TYR A 707 17.14 -19.56 9.50
CA TYR A 707 16.93 -19.79 8.07
C TYR A 707 17.35 -21.21 7.65
N LEU A 708 16.54 -21.85 6.81
CA LEU A 708 16.88 -23.11 6.16
C LEU A 708 17.84 -22.85 4.99
N THR A 709 19.07 -23.33 5.10
CA THR A 709 20.09 -23.15 4.05
C THR A 709 20.09 -24.33 3.07
N TYR A 710 20.61 -24.09 1.87
CA TYR A 710 20.78 -25.18 0.88
C TYR A 710 21.73 -26.27 1.39
N GLN A 711 22.73 -25.88 2.19
CA GLN A 711 23.65 -26.84 2.78
C GLN A 711 22.96 -27.74 3.81
N ASP A 712 21.98 -27.22 4.57
CA ASP A 712 21.20 -28.05 5.50
C ASP A 712 20.41 -29.12 4.73
N PHE A 713 19.77 -28.74 3.62
CA PHE A 713 19.07 -29.67 2.74
C PHE A 713 20.00 -30.75 2.17
N LEU A 714 21.13 -30.34 1.57
CA LEU A 714 22.13 -31.27 1.02
C LEU A 714 22.66 -32.23 2.09
N SER A 715 22.97 -31.71 3.27
CA SER A 715 23.48 -32.50 4.40
C SER A 715 22.46 -33.52 4.89
N ALA A 716 21.18 -33.14 4.93
CA ALA A 716 20.09 -34.05 5.31
C ALA A 716 19.87 -35.14 4.26
N CYS A 717 20.05 -34.84 2.97
CA CYS A 717 20.04 -35.83 1.91
C CYS A 717 21.31 -36.70 1.85
N GLY A 718 22.41 -36.26 2.48
CA GLY A 718 23.72 -36.90 2.34
C GLY A 718 24.33 -36.73 0.95
N LEU A 719 24.01 -35.63 0.27
CA LEU A 719 24.41 -35.32 -1.11
C LEU A 719 25.33 -34.08 -1.15
N THR A 720 26.04 -33.91 -2.24
CA THR A 720 26.75 -32.66 -2.57
C THR A 720 26.04 -31.88 -3.67
N GLU A 721 26.46 -30.64 -3.91
CA GLU A 721 25.88 -29.83 -4.98
C GLU A 721 26.07 -30.48 -6.36
N GLU A 722 27.23 -31.12 -6.59
CA GLU A 722 27.53 -31.83 -7.85
C GLU A 722 26.60 -33.03 -8.09
N ASP A 723 26.12 -33.68 -7.03
CA ASP A 723 25.15 -34.78 -7.16
C ASP A 723 23.83 -34.30 -7.76
N LEU A 724 23.50 -33.01 -7.62
CA LEU A 724 22.27 -32.40 -8.10
C LEU A 724 22.41 -31.64 -9.43
N ASP A 725 23.55 -31.78 -10.13
CA ASP A 725 23.70 -31.20 -11.47
C ASP A 725 22.72 -31.83 -12.47
N LEU A 726 21.97 -31.00 -13.20
CA LEU A 726 20.96 -31.44 -14.18
C LEU A 726 21.54 -31.70 -15.59
N ALA A 727 22.87 -31.69 -15.72
CA ALA A 727 23.61 -31.74 -16.99
C ALA A 727 23.81 -33.14 -17.59
#